data_AF-A0AAD7ZRE1-F1
#
_entry.id   AF-A0AAD7ZRE1-F1
#
_cell.length_a   1.000
_cell.length_b   1.000
_cell.length_c   1.000
_cell.angle_alpha   90.00
_cell.angle_beta   90.00
_cell.angle_gamma   90.00
#
_symmetry.space_group_name_H-M   'P 1'
#
loop_
_entity.id
_entity.type
_entity.pdbx_description
1 polymer ?
#
loop_
_entity_poly.entity_id
_entity_poly.type
_entity_poly.pdbx_seq_one_letter_code
_entity_poly.pdbx_strand_id
1 'polypeptide(L)'
;ILARMTPQHPFDLAVYGDFIFWTDWVLHAVIRANKYTGEDVVWLRKEVPRPMGIIAVANDTNDCMANQCRILNGGCEDECGLDASGEVVCHCYAGRTLEPDGKRCTYRVETCREDEFHCSSGGCIPYFLTCDGVPTCEDESDEDHHYCALRVCRPGFFQCKNNHCIHNNRTCNQMNDCGDFSDELNCSCSSNHFRCASGQCILSIFRCDNDPDCPDASDEMHCENRRECSELRPSLPVVACNQTTSCIHINWICDGENDCWDNSDEEECDHLSTAVPPQQCSSYQFRCDNGHCIMKAWQCDKDNDCDDAVGDEPSSDERNCTYQCRPDQFKCDNSDCIPATWRCDGNPDCSDFSDETEECKTRECPNTDFRCNSTGRCIPLTWACDGEDDCSDGSDESYLCANQHCIDMEYYCDRDNDCAMKCFESYNNEYECQGLAVFKCNNGVCVNESQLCDGENNCGDYSDEELCNVNECENHQLCAHLCKDKKVGYECSCRPGFKVHPKDPHLCTDINECQDRPCSQTCRNVLGSYVCSCVDGYVLRADKHSCKANSSIEPKLIFTNRYYIRELDLNGHNVLVAHNLTNAVALDYDWAEQCIYWSDVTALGSSIKRLCGFADTPYQVLHSATLQNPDGLAVDWVSRNLYWCDKGLDTIEVSKLDGRYRKVLINTGLQEPRAITLDPRNGYMYWTDWGDRPYIGKAGMDGSGQRILVNDSLGWPNALTISYETDELFWADAREDYIAVSDLDGNNRKIVLRREGDSKVMLHHIFALTVLEDYLYWTDWETKSVERCHKYNGTDCSTLTTTVHRPMDIHVYHPLRQVPVRDNPCLHNAGCSTLCLLTPNHGYQCACPENYVLDEDGKSCIAQLYYSTFCLCQYIQMYSILVENAILRMIAGMDQTNTRIVQNLIACLVNSSATNKYCIHPSQLCNGVNDCTDGSDEVDCNQYTCLNTQFKCRGNENCVR
;
A
#
# COMPACT_ATOMS: atom_id res chain seq x y z
N ILE A 1 24.13 40.48 33.31
CA ILE A 1 24.18 41.45 32.17
C ILE A 1 25.58 42.00 32.13
N LEU A 2 26.37 41.64 31.12
CA LEU A 2 27.83 41.85 31.07
C LEU A 2 28.25 43.02 30.16
N ALA A 3 27.34 43.85 29.65
CA ALA A 3 27.69 45.08 28.94
C ALA A 3 26.63 46.16 29.18
N ARG A 4 27.04 47.42 29.34
CA ARG A 4 26.13 48.57 29.51
C ARG A 4 25.48 49.06 28.20
N MET A 5 25.96 48.58 27.04
CA MET A 5 25.29 48.75 25.75
C MET A 5 24.42 47.53 25.49
N THR A 6 23.15 47.74 25.18
CA THR A 6 22.25 46.67 24.72
C THR A 6 22.62 46.31 23.27
N PRO A 7 23.19 45.11 23.01
CA PRO A 7 23.37 44.65 21.65
C PRO A 7 21.99 44.52 20.98
N GLN A 8 21.88 44.95 19.73
CA GLN A 8 20.61 44.96 19.00
C GLN A 8 20.42 43.65 18.25
N HIS A 9 21.46 43.22 17.52
CA HIS A 9 21.44 41.96 16.79
C HIS A 9 22.88 41.41 16.61
N PRO A 10 23.47 40.85 17.68
CA PRO A 10 24.82 40.31 17.62
C PRO A 10 24.82 39.01 16.79
N PHE A 11 25.75 38.90 15.84
CA PHE A 11 25.82 37.75 14.93
C PHE A 11 26.86 36.72 15.39
N ASP A 12 28.08 37.17 15.70
CA ASP A 12 29.18 36.28 16.13
C ASP A 12 30.11 36.97 17.15
N LEU A 13 30.87 36.18 17.91
CA LEU A 13 31.62 36.62 19.08
C LEU A 13 33.00 35.95 19.20
N ALA A 14 34.04 36.75 19.47
CA ALA A 14 35.40 36.29 19.76
C ALA A 14 35.90 36.82 21.11
N VAL A 15 36.76 36.04 21.78
CA VAL A 15 37.37 36.43 23.06
C VAL A 15 38.88 36.34 22.92
N TYR A 16 39.59 37.41 23.30
CA TYR A 16 41.04 37.39 23.36
C TYR A 16 41.54 38.30 24.49
N GLY A 17 42.43 37.75 25.34
CA GLY A 17 42.86 38.40 26.57
C GLY A 17 41.69 38.71 27.51
N ASP A 18 41.64 39.93 28.04
CA ASP A 18 40.59 40.42 28.94
C ASP A 18 39.39 41.05 28.21
N PHE A 19 39.33 40.93 26.88
CA PHE A 19 38.32 41.59 26.06
C PHE A 19 37.47 40.58 25.28
N ILE A 20 36.22 40.99 25.07
CA ILE A 20 35.24 40.31 24.23
C ILE A 20 34.93 41.19 23.03
N PHE A 21 34.80 40.58 21.86
CA PHE A 21 34.60 41.23 20.58
C PHE A 21 33.36 40.63 19.92
N TRP A 22 32.50 41.43 19.33
CA TRP A 22 31.35 40.91 18.57
C TRP A 22 31.01 41.79 17.37
N THR A 23 30.33 41.18 16.41
CA THR A 23 29.72 41.86 15.27
C THR A 23 28.24 42.10 15.55
N ASP A 24 27.75 43.31 15.27
CA ASP A 24 26.33 43.62 15.37
C ASP A 24 25.79 44.04 14.00
N TRP A 25 24.80 43.28 13.53
CA TRP A 25 24.23 43.44 12.20
C TRP A 25 23.44 44.76 12.08
N VAL A 26 22.61 45.08 13.08
CA VAL A 26 21.77 46.28 13.06
C VAL A 26 22.60 47.54 13.27
N LEU A 27 23.64 47.46 14.09
CA LEU A 27 24.54 48.60 14.35
C LEU A 27 25.64 48.77 13.29
N HIS A 28 25.71 47.87 12.30
CA HIS A 28 26.70 47.91 11.22
C HIS A 28 28.13 48.07 11.73
N ALA A 29 28.52 47.28 12.75
CA ALA A 29 29.78 47.52 13.45
C ALA A 29 30.40 46.29 14.10
N VAL A 30 31.70 46.41 14.36
CA VAL A 30 32.49 45.52 15.21
C VAL A 30 32.83 46.24 16.50
N ILE A 31 32.50 45.64 17.63
CA ILE A 31 32.59 46.26 18.95
C ILE A 31 33.41 45.38 19.89
N ARG A 32 34.18 46.01 20.79
CA ARG A 32 34.93 45.39 21.87
C ARG A 32 34.44 45.90 23.21
N ALA A 33 34.38 45.05 24.23
CA ALA A 33 34.22 45.46 25.63
C ALA A 33 35.14 44.63 26.56
N ASN A 34 35.37 45.10 27.79
CA ASN A 34 36.03 44.27 28.79
C ASN A 34 35.09 43.11 29.18
N LYS A 35 35.59 41.88 29.12
CA LYS A 35 34.74 40.68 29.26
C LYS A 35 34.23 40.45 30.69
N TYR A 36 34.89 41.00 31.71
CA TYR A 36 34.54 40.78 33.12
C TYR A 36 33.67 41.89 33.70
N THR A 37 33.97 43.16 33.35
CA THR A 37 33.24 44.31 33.90
C THR A 37 32.15 44.83 32.96
N GLY A 38 32.24 44.55 31.66
CA GLY A 38 31.35 45.14 30.67
C GLY A 38 31.57 46.62 30.40
N GLU A 39 32.63 47.18 30.97
CA GLU A 39 33.06 48.55 30.77
C GLU A 39 34.08 48.63 29.62
N ASP A 40 34.46 49.84 29.22
CA ASP A 40 35.41 50.10 28.12
C ASP A 40 34.93 49.58 26.74
N VAL A 41 33.67 49.93 26.41
CA VAL A 41 33.07 49.60 25.12
C VAL A 41 33.67 50.49 24.02
N VAL A 42 34.39 49.88 23.09
CA VAL A 42 35.07 50.54 21.97
C VAL A 42 34.55 50.01 20.65
N TRP A 43 34.16 50.93 19.76
CA TRP A 43 33.76 50.61 18.40
C TRP A 43 35.02 50.48 17.56
N LEU A 44 35.40 49.24 17.23
CA LEU A 44 36.61 48.97 16.46
C LEU A 44 36.44 49.36 15.00
N ARG A 45 35.23 49.15 14.45
CA ARG A 45 34.89 49.55 13.08
C ARG A 45 33.40 49.83 12.97
N LYS A 46 33.04 50.93 12.31
CA LYS A 46 31.66 51.34 12.00
C LYS A 46 31.43 51.29 10.50
N GLU A 47 30.17 51.24 10.09
CA GLU A 47 29.73 51.16 8.69
C GLU A 47 30.19 49.87 7.98
N VAL A 48 30.24 48.77 8.72
CA VAL A 48 30.42 47.45 8.11
C VAL A 48 29.04 46.96 7.67
N PRO A 49 28.77 46.83 6.36
CA PRO A 49 27.50 46.31 5.89
C PRO A 49 27.43 44.80 6.19
N ARG A 50 26.49 44.41 7.04
CA ARG A 50 26.21 43.01 7.42
C ARG A 50 27.44 42.21 7.87
N PRO A 51 28.10 42.59 8.99
CA PRO A 51 29.27 41.86 9.47
C PRO A 51 28.86 40.48 10.00
N MET A 52 29.21 39.43 9.26
CA MET A 52 28.99 38.02 9.62
C MET A 52 30.35 37.40 9.98
N GLY A 53 30.51 36.94 11.22
CA GLY A 53 31.71 36.23 11.70
C GLY A 53 32.81 37.12 12.30
N ILE A 54 33.48 36.65 13.35
CA ILE A 54 34.67 37.34 13.93
C ILE A 54 35.67 36.38 14.59
N ILE A 55 36.97 36.58 14.35
CA ILE A 55 38.08 35.86 15.01
C ILE A 55 39.14 36.86 15.47
N ALA A 56 39.70 36.66 16.66
CA ALA A 56 40.80 37.48 17.20
C ALA A 56 42.15 36.78 16.99
N VAL A 57 43.13 37.49 16.41
CA VAL A 57 44.47 36.97 16.08
C VAL A 57 45.54 37.84 16.74
N ALA A 58 46.54 37.22 17.38
CA ALA A 58 47.65 37.93 18.03
C ALA A 58 48.99 37.22 17.82
N ASN A 59 50.10 37.96 18.02
CA ASN A 59 51.45 37.56 17.62
C ASN A 59 52.25 36.85 18.74
N ASP A 60 51.64 36.64 19.90
CA ASP A 60 52.20 35.97 21.08
C ASP A 60 51.66 34.55 21.29
N THR A 61 50.84 34.04 20.36
CA THR A 61 50.60 32.61 20.20
C THR A 61 51.85 31.96 19.61
N ASN A 62 52.92 31.92 20.41
CA ASN A 62 54.13 31.17 20.10
C ASN A 62 53.94 29.70 20.47
N ASP A 63 54.04 28.92 19.41
CA ASP A 63 53.80 27.50 19.23
C ASP A 63 54.63 26.60 20.18
N CYS A 64 53.96 25.89 21.10
CA CYS A 64 54.53 24.69 21.73
C CYS A 64 54.60 23.49 20.76
N MET A 65 54.38 23.70 19.46
CA MET A 65 54.40 22.67 18.44
C MET A 65 55.57 22.80 17.45
N ALA A 66 56.76 23.23 17.89
CA ALA A 66 58.00 22.91 17.17
C ALA A 66 58.37 21.42 17.39
N ASN A 67 57.44 20.52 17.07
CA ASN A 67 57.66 19.09 16.98
C ASN A 67 58.38 18.84 15.65
N GLN A 68 59.57 18.23 15.66
CA GLN A 68 60.28 17.90 14.42
C GLN A 68 59.49 16.93 13.53
N CYS A 69 58.54 16.17 14.09
CA CYS A 69 57.57 15.39 13.33
C CYS A 69 56.54 16.26 12.58
N ARG A 70 56.36 17.56 12.89
CA ARG A 70 55.49 18.45 12.12
C ARG A 70 56.14 18.99 10.86
N ILE A 71 57.47 18.96 10.77
CA ILE A 71 58.22 19.39 9.58
C ILE A 71 58.62 18.12 8.80
N LEU A 72 57.94 17.86 7.68
CA LEU A 72 58.18 16.71 6.80
C LEU A 72 58.12 15.35 7.55
N ASN A 73 57.19 15.20 8.50
CA ASN A 73 57.00 13.98 9.31
C ASN A 73 58.29 13.48 10.00
N GLY A 74 59.23 14.38 10.35
CA GLY A 74 60.54 14.02 10.92
C GLY A 74 61.43 13.20 9.98
N GLY A 75 61.05 13.10 8.70
CA GLY A 75 61.64 12.23 7.69
C GLY A 75 61.14 10.79 7.72
N CYS A 76 60.09 10.48 8.49
CA CYS A 76 59.41 9.18 8.51
C CYS A 76 58.35 9.11 7.40
N GLU A 77 58.17 7.94 6.79
CA GLU A 77 57.18 7.76 5.72
C GLU A 77 55.75 7.64 6.27
N ASP A 78 55.54 6.84 7.33
CA ASP A 78 54.21 6.64 7.94
C ASP A 78 54.02 7.44 9.24
N GLU A 79 54.44 6.92 10.39
CA GLU A 79 54.19 7.54 11.69
C GLU A 79 55.51 7.99 12.36
N CYS A 80 55.55 9.23 12.84
CA CYS A 80 56.72 9.83 13.50
C CYS A 80 56.45 10.03 15.00
N GLY A 81 57.23 9.35 15.85
CA GLY A 81 57.24 9.52 17.29
C GLY A 81 58.51 10.25 17.76
N LEU A 82 58.47 10.85 18.95
CA LEU A 82 59.65 11.38 19.62
C LEU A 82 59.97 10.53 20.86
N ASP A 83 61.25 10.26 21.09
CA ASP A 83 61.66 9.60 22.33
C ASP A 83 61.74 10.58 23.52
N ALA A 84 62.03 10.07 24.72
CA ALA A 84 62.08 10.88 25.95
C ALA A 84 63.19 11.97 25.94
N SER A 85 64.12 11.92 24.98
CA SER A 85 65.16 12.94 24.73
C SER A 85 64.79 13.93 23.63
N GLY A 86 63.69 13.70 22.91
CA GLY A 86 63.20 14.56 21.83
C GLY A 86 63.77 14.25 20.44
N GLU A 87 64.31 13.05 20.21
CA GLU A 87 64.75 12.60 18.87
C GLU A 87 63.67 11.80 18.14
N VAL A 88 63.67 11.86 16.79
CA VAL A 88 62.65 11.27 15.91
C VAL A 88 62.82 9.75 15.72
N VAL A 89 61.74 9.00 15.94
CA VAL A 89 61.63 7.53 15.75
C VAL A 89 60.42 7.20 14.89
N CYS A 90 60.62 6.47 13.79
CA CYS A 90 59.58 6.14 12.82
C CYS A 90 58.90 4.78 13.08
N HIS A 91 57.58 4.71 12.94
CA HIS A 91 56.74 3.52 13.05
C HIS A 91 55.86 3.38 11.79
N CYS A 92 55.45 2.17 11.44
CA CYS A 92 54.55 1.93 10.30
C CYS A 92 53.17 1.49 10.78
N TYR A 93 52.13 1.86 10.03
CA TYR A 93 50.76 1.44 10.31
C TYR A 93 50.57 -0.08 10.14
N ALA A 94 49.53 -0.63 10.78
CA ALA A 94 49.26 -2.07 10.80
C ALA A 94 49.17 -2.66 9.37
N GLY A 95 50.07 -3.59 9.02
CA GLY A 95 50.15 -4.21 7.69
C GLY A 95 51.36 -3.80 6.84
N ARG A 96 52.17 -2.82 7.30
CA ARG A 96 53.42 -2.39 6.65
C ARG A 96 54.63 -2.65 7.56
N THR A 97 55.82 -2.83 6.98
CA THR A 97 57.06 -3.06 7.75
C THR A 97 58.13 -2.03 7.41
N LEU A 98 58.84 -1.57 8.45
CA LEU A 98 59.90 -0.56 8.33
C LEU A 98 61.13 -1.15 7.65
N GLU A 99 61.65 -0.48 6.62
CA GLU A 99 62.87 -0.86 5.93
C GLU A 99 64.12 -0.68 6.83
N PRO A 100 65.25 -1.31 6.47
CA PRO A 100 66.48 -1.27 7.26
C PRO A 100 67.11 0.12 7.44
N ASP A 101 66.65 1.11 6.65
CA ASP A 101 67.06 2.52 6.73
C ASP A 101 66.33 3.30 7.85
N GLY A 102 65.36 2.68 8.52
CA GLY A 102 64.73 3.17 9.75
C GLY A 102 63.74 4.32 9.54
N LYS A 103 63.36 4.63 8.30
CA LYS A 103 62.47 5.76 7.97
C LYS A 103 61.36 5.44 6.99
N ARG A 104 61.50 4.40 6.16
CA ARG A 104 60.59 4.07 5.05
C ARG A 104 59.78 2.80 5.34
N CYS A 105 58.52 2.76 4.94
CA CYS A 105 57.55 1.71 5.26
C CYS A 105 57.00 1.08 3.96
N THR A 106 57.22 -0.22 3.75
CA THR A 106 56.74 -0.90 2.53
C THR A 106 55.51 -1.78 2.78
N TYR A 107 54.60 -1.78 1.81
CA TYR A 107 53.41 -2.64 1.77
C TYR A 107 53.78 -4.07 1.33
N ARG A 108 53.02 -5.06 1.81
CA ARG A 108 52.85 -6.30 1.06
C ARG A 108 52.02 -5.97 -0.19
N VAL A 109 52.64 -6.10 -1.35
CA VAL A 109 52.08 -5.77 -2.66
C VAL A 109 50.84 -6.62 -2.98
N GLU A 110 49.68 -5.97 -3.09
CA GLU A 110 48.61 -6.37 -4.01
C GLU A 110 48.43 -5.24 -5.03
N THR A 111 48.54 -5.56 -6.31
CA THR A 111 48.45 -4.64 -7.44
C THR A 111 46.98 -4.27 -7.75
N CYS A 112 46.64 -2.98 -7.81
CA CYS A 112 45.34 -2.50 -8.34
C CYS A 112 45.10 -2.99 -9.78
N ARG A 113 43.84 -3.15 -10.18
CA ARG A 113 43.47 -3.57 -11.56
C ARG A 113 43.66 -2.41 -12.55
N GLU A 114 43.74 -2.71 -13.86
CA GLU A 114 44.01 -1.70 -14.91
C GLU A 114 42.98 -0.55 -14.97
N ASP A 115 41.77 -0.76 -14.43
CA ASP A 115 40.62 0.15 -14.47
C ASP A 115 40.47 1.04 -13.22
N GLU A 116 41.43 0.95 -12.30
CA GLU A 116 41.41 1.64 -11.00
C GLU A 116 42.49 2.74 -10.95
N PHE A 117 42.12 3.90 -10.42
CA PHE A 117 43.02 4.98 -10.05
C PHE A 117 43.61 4.71 -8.66
N HIS A 118 44.92 4.82 -8.56
CA HIS A 118 45.64 4.62 -7.31
C HIS A 118 45.70 5.94 -6.55
N CYS A 119 44.96 6.04 -5.44
CA CYS A 119 45.03 7.17 -4.53
C CYS A 119 46.45 7.28 -3.95
N SER A 120 46.96 8.50 -3.79
CA SER A 120 48.32 8.70 -3.27
C SER A 120 48.47 8.20 -1.82
N SER A 121 47.36 8.08 -1.09
CA SER A 121 47.22 7.52 0.26
C SER A 121 47.25 5.98 0.35
N GLY A 122 47.21 5.27 -0.78
CA GLY A 122 47.36 3.79 -0.81
C GLY A 122 46.06 3.00 -0.81
N GLY A 123 45.14 3.37 -1.71
CA GLY A 123 43.91 2.64 -2.04
C GLY A 123 43.64 2.70 -3.54
N CYS A 124 42.77 1.83 -4.05
CA CYS A 124 42.36 1.82 -5.45
C CYS A 124 40.89 2.30 -5.52
N ILE A 125 40.63 3.39 -6.23
CA ILE A 125 39.26 3.81 -6.56
C ILE A 125 39.02 3.58 -8.06
N PRO A 126 37.78 3.37 -8.52
CA PRO A 126 37.50 3.29 -9.96
C PRO A 126 37.92 4.56 -10.71
N TYR A 127 38.55 4.43 -11.89
CA TYR A 127 39.10 5.56 -12.66
C TYR A 127 38.09 6.64 -13.07
N PHE A 128 36.79 6.33 -13.08
CA PHE A 128 35.73 7.29 -13.42
C PHE A 128 35.37 8.25 -12.28
N LEU A 129 35.71 7.92 -11.02
CA LEU A 129 35.46 8.75 -9.82
C LEU A 129 36.59 9.76 -9.58
N THR A 130 37.34 10.14 -10.62
CA THR A 130 38.38 11.17 -10.52
C THR A 130 37.93 12.40 -11.29
N CYS A 131 38.11 13.58 -10.72
CA CYS A 131 37.71 14.87 -11.29
C CYS A 131 36.19 14.96 -11.57
N ASP A 132 35.37 14.41 -10.67
CA ASP A 132 33.91 14.52 -10.66
C ASP A 132 33.40 15.57 -9.66
N GLY A 133 34.30 16.26 -8.96
CA GLY A 133 34.00 17.27 -7.96
C GLY A 133 33.69 16.70 -6.57
N VAL A 134 33.82 15.38 -6.37
CA VAL A 134 33.58 14.68 -5.11
C VAL A 134 34.86 13.95 -4.67
N PRO A 135 35.49 14.38 -3.57
CA PRO A 135 36.70 13.71 -3.08
C PRO A 135 36.38 12.30 -2.57
N THR A 136 36.70 11.29 -3.38
CA THR A 136 36.48 9.87 -3.14
C THR A 136 37.75 9.20 -2.60
N CYS A 137 38.94 9.68 -2.97
CA CYS A 137 40.16 9.31 -2.26
C CYS A 137 40.20 9.99 -0.87
N GLU A 138 40.65 9.28 0.16
CA GLU A 138 40.79 9.85 1.53
C GLU A 138 41.71 11.08 1.59
N ASP A 139 42.57 11.27 0.59
CA ASP A 139 43.51 12.38 0.47
C ASP A 139 43.12 13.42 -0.60
N GLU A 140 41.91 13.33 -1.16
CA GLU A 140 41.40 14.19 -2.25
C GLU A 140 42.30 14.18 -3.52
N SER A 141 43.20 13.19 -3.65
CA SER A 141 44.11 13.07 -4.81
C SER A 141 43.39 12.97 -6.14
N ASP A 142 42.16 12.46 -6.11
CA ASP A 142 41.28 12.28 -7.25
C ASP A 142 40.68 13.61 -7.76
N GLU A 143 40.66 14.66 -6.93
CA GLU A 143 40.13 15.99 -7.25
C GLU A 143 41.22 17.08 -7.30
N ASP A 144 42.51 16.70 -7.34
CA ASP A 144 43.61 17.67 -7.42
C ASP A 144 43.50 18.53 -8.69
N HIS A 145 43.39 19.84 -8.50
CA HIS A 145 43.25 20.81 -9.58
C HIS A 145 44.38 20.75 -10.64
N HIS A 146 45.62 20.40 -10.27
CA HIS A 146 46.70 20.19 -11.24
C HIS A 146 46.56 18.87 -12.00
N TYR A 147 46.07 17.81 -11.35
CA TYR A 147 45.79 16.54 -11.99
C TYR A 147 44.62 16.68 -12.98
N CYS A 148 43.51 17.30 -12.56
CA CYS A 148 42.32 17.50 -13.37
C CYS A 148 42.54 18.48 -14.54
N ALA A 149 43.38 19.51 -14.36
CA ALA A 149 43.69 20.45 -15.44
C ALA A 149 44.57 19.87 -16.57
N LEU A 150 45.32 18.79 -16.31
CA LEU A 150 46.21 18.13 -17.28
C LEU A 150 45.68 16.77 -17.74
N ARG A 151 44.45 16.40 -17.34
CA ARG A 151 43.85 15.09 -17.61
C ARG A 151 43.49 14.92 -19.08
N VAL A 152 43.92 13.80 -19.67
CA VAL A 152 43.50 13.32 -20.99
C VAL A 152 42.85 11.95 -20.78
N CYS A 153 41.62 11.75 -21.27
CA CYS A 153 40.88 10.52 -21.03
C CYS A 153 41.60 9.30 -21.62
N ARG A 154 41.57 8.16 -20.90
CA ARG A 154 42.17 6.89 -21.35
C ARG A 154 41.41 6.33 -22.56
N PRO A 155 42.05 5.52 -23.43
CA PRO A 155 41.37 4.86 -24.54
C PRO A 155 40.20 4.00 -24.03
N GLY A 156 38.97 4.28 -24.47
CA GLY A 156 37.74 3.66 -23.96
C GLY A 156 36.83 4.60 -23.16
N PHE A 157 37.32 5.80 -22.82
CA PHE A 157 36.57 6.87 -22.19
C PHE A 157 36.47 8.09 -23.14
N PHE A 158 35.30 8.71 -23.20
CA PHE A 158 35.00 9.90 -23.98
C PHE A 158 35.28 11.16 -23.15
N GLN A 159 35.93 12.15 -23.78
CA GLN A 159 36.25 13.43 -23.17
C GLN A 159 35.19 14.46 -23.50
N CYS A 160 34.49 14.96 -22.50
CA CYS A 160 33.50 16.01 -22.66
C CYS A 160 34.12 17.40 -22.74
N LYS A 161 33.33 18.40 -23.18
CA LYS A 161 33.84 19.76 -23.36
C LYS A 161 34.28 20.42 -22.06
N ASN A 162 33.69 20.03 -20.92
CA ASN A 162 34.11 20.43 -19.58
C ASN A 162 35.31 19.65 -19.01
N ASN A 163 35.99 18.82 -19.83
CA ASN A 163 37.11 17.93 -19.45
C ASN A 163 36.75 16.79 -18.48
N HIS A 164 35.46 16.48 -18.30
CA HIS A 164 35.02 15.27 -17.61
C HIS A 164 35.16 14.05 -18.53
N CYS A 165 35.53 12.89 -17.95
CA CYS A 165 35.75 11.65 -18.70
C CYS A 165 34.68 10.63 -18.36
N ILE A 166 33.75 10.40 -19.28
CA ILE A 166 32.74 9.34 -19.16
C ILE A 166 33.18 8.11 -19.95
N HIS A 167 32.68 6.93 -19.58
CA HIS A 167 32.99 5.72 -20.34
C HIS A 167 32.31 5.79 -21.72
N ASN A 168 32.90 5.23 -22.79
CA ASN A 168 32.32 5.28 -24.16
C ASN A 168 30.91 4.64 -24.28
N ASN A 169 30.45 3.88 -23.29
CA ASN A 169 29.08 3.35 -23.27
C ASN A 169 28.05 4.34 -22.70
N ARG A 170 28.50 5.48 -22.18
CA ARG A 170 27.69 6.58 -21.65
C ARG A 170 27.65 7.78 -22.60
N THR A 171 28.27 7.67 -23.77
CA THR A 171 28.00 8.61 -24.86
C THR A 171 26.74 8.13 -25.57
N CYS A 172 25.83 9.04 -25.91
CA CYS A 172 24.66 8.76 -26.75
C CYS A 172 23.61 7.85 -26.10
N ASN A 173 23.43 7.96 -24.78
CA ASN A 173 22.44 7.23 -24.00
C ASN A 173 21.27 8.11 -23.53
N GLN A 174 21.17 9.34 -24.03
CA GLN A 174 20.17 10.38 -23.69
C GLN A 174 20.18 10.85 -22.25
N MET A 175 21.18 10.45 -21.47
CA MET A 175 21.43 11.02 -20.16
C MET A 175 22.56 12.05 -20.31
N ASN A 176 22.40 13.21 -19.69
CA ASN A 176 23.47 14.20 -19.62
C ASN A 176 24.49 13.77 -18.57
N ASP A 177 25.21 12.67 -18.85
CA ASP A 177 26.26 12.10 -17.99
C ASP A 177 27.44 13.06 -17.87
N CYS A 178 27.64 13.95 -18.84
CA CYS A 178 28.67 14.98 -18.76
C CYS A 178 28.28 16.30 -18.13
N GLY A 179 27.02 16.47 -17.72
CA GLY A 179 26.51 17.71 -17.14
C GLY A 179 26.40 18.90 -18.11
N ASP A 180 27.13 18.91 -19.23
CA ASP A 180 27.15 19.96 -20.26
C ASP A 180 26.54 19.55 -21.62
N PHE A 181 25.86 18.40 -21.67
CA PHE A 181 25.24 17.75 -22.85
C PHE A 181 26.22 17.39 -23.98
N SER A 182 27.54 17.43 -23.74
CA SER A 182 28.54 17.18 -24.79
C SER A 182 28.60 15.73 -25.25
N ASP A 183 28.18 14.81 -24.40
CA ASP A 183 28.08 13.37 -24.60
C ASP A 183 26.93 12.94 -25.53
N GLU A 184 25.94 13.81 -25.71
CA GLU A 184 24.78 13.61 -26.60
C GLU A 184 24.87 14.43 -27.90
N LEU A 185 25.82 15.37 -27.97
CA LEU A 185 26.04 16.23 -29.11
C LEU A 185 27.01 15.56 -30.09
N ASN A 186 26.46 14.84 -31.08
CA ASN A 186 27.10 14.25 -32.29
C ASN A 186 27.35 12.73 -32.26
N CYS A 187 26.30 11.97 -31.97
CA CYS A 187 26.27 10.51 -31.94
C CYS A 187 26.15 9.85 -33.31
N SER A 188 26.98 8.84 -33.59
CA SER A 188 26.93 8.01 -34.81
C SER A 188 26.64 6.56 -34.43
N CYS A 189 25.51 5.99 -34.86
CA CYS A 189 25.13 4.61 -34.53
C CYS A 189 26.11 3.58 -35.11
N SER A 190 26.40 2.51 -34.36
CA SER A 190 27.24 1.37 -34.78
C SER A 190 26.59 0.56 -35.90
N SER A 191 27.36 -0.23 -36.67
CA SER A 191 26.88 -0.95 -37.88
C SER A 191 25.78 -1.99 -37.65
N ASN A 192 25.52 -2.38 -36.39
CA ASN A 192 24.49 -3.35 -35.99
C ASN A 192 23.28 -2.69 -35.29
N HIS A 193 23.14 -1.38 -35.40
CA HIS A 193 22.05 -0.62 -34.81
C HIS A 193 21.31 0.17 -35.90
N PHE A 194 19.99 0.16 -35.84
CA PHE A 194 19.12 1.01 -36.66
C PHE A 194 18.96 2.36 -35.97
N ARG A 195 19.01 3.44 -36.75
CA ARG A 195 18.84 4.81 -36.24
C ARG A 195 17.40 5.24 -36.47
N CYS A 196 16.65 5.45 -35.38
CA CYS A 196 15.33 6.07 -35.40
C CYS A 196 15.43 7.49 -36.00
N ALA A 197 14.37 8.00 -36.65
CA ALA A 197 14.38 9.35 -37.21
C ALA A 197 14.53 10.45 -36.13
N SER A 198 14.07 10.16 -34.92
CA SER A 198 14.20 10.91 -33.66
C SER A 198 15.64 10.98 -33.13
N GLY A 199 16.56 10.18 -33.68
CA GLY A 199 17.99 10.22 -33.37
C GLY A 199 18.47 9.14 -32.40
N GLN A 200 17.57 8.31 -31.87
CA GLN A 200 17.92 7.13 -31.04
C GLN A 200 18.46 5.96 -31.88
N CYS A 201 19.28 5.10 -31.27
CA CYS A 201 19.82 3.91 -31.92
C CYS A 201 19.25 2.64 -31.25
N ILE A 202 18.49 1.82 -31.97
CA ILE A 202 18.00 0.51 -31.52
C ILE A 202 18.77 -0.62 -32.21
N LEU A 203 18.71 -1.85 -31.72
CA LEU A 203 19.35 -2.99 -32.41
C LEU A 203 18.63 -3.27 -33.74
N SER A 204 19.37 -3.62 -34.79
CA SER A 204 18.76 -3.90 -36.11
C SER A 204 17.78 -5.09 -36.14
N ILE A 205 17.67 -5.85 -35.05
CA ILE A 205 16.70 -6.95 -34.89
C ILE A 205 15.29 -6.44 -34.53
N PHE A 206 15.21 -5.28 -33.86
CA PHE A 206 14.00 -4.56 -33.46
C PHE A 206 13.51 -3.65 -34.58
N ARG A 207 13.75 -4.07 -35.82
CA ARG A 207 13.32 -3.36 -37.00
C ARG A 207 12.35 -4.28 -37.69
N CYS A 208 11.10 -3.86 -37.83
CA CYS A 208 10.05 -4.63 -38.47
C CYS A 208 9.59 -5.87 -37.68
N ASP A 209 9.45 -5.77 -36.36
CA ASP A 209 9.03 -6.87 -35.46
C ASP A 209 7.64 -6.71 -34.83
N ASN A 210 6.85 -5.76 -35.34
CA ASN A 210 5.47 -5.43 -34.94
C ASN A 210 5.34 -4.75 -33.56
N ASP A 211 6.42 -4.19 -33.03
CA ASP A 211 6.45 -3.47 -31.74
C ASP A 211 7.22 -2.14 -31.93
N PRO A 212 6.64 -0.97 -31.61
CA PRO A 212 7.34 0.31 -31.75
C PRO A 212 8.40 0.49 -30.66
N ASP A 213 9.64 0.07 -30.92
CA ASP A 213 10.79 0.27 -30.05
C ASP A 213 11.39 1.68 -30.21
N CYS A 214 11.16 2.35 -31.35
CA CYS A 214 11.47 3.78 -31.49
C CYS A 214 10.32 4.66 -30.95
N PRO A 215 10.62 5.79 -30.27
CA PRO A 215 9.61 6.74 -29.78
C PRO A 215 8.76 7.38 -30.88
N ASP A 216 9.25 7.34 -32.12
CA ASP A 216 8.58 7.82 -33.33
C ASP A 216 8.14 6.69 -34.26
N ALA A 217 8.19 5.44 -33.79
CA ALA A 217 7.88 4.21 -34.53
C ALA A 217 8.62 4.05 -35.88
N SER A 218 9.74 4.75 -36.10
CA SER A 218 10.51 4.73 -37.36
C SER A 218 11.04 3.35 -37.74
N ASP A 219 11.27 2.51 -36.74
CA ASP A 219 11.72 1.14 -36.85
C ASP A 219 10.71 0.20 -37.50
N GLU A 220 9.43 0.53 -37.37
CA GLU A 220 8.32 -0.20 -37.97
C GLU A 220 7.89 0.36 -39.34
N MET A 221 8.53 1.43 -39.79
CA MET A 221 8.26 2.05 -41.10
C MET A 221 9.10 1.42 -42.23
N HIS A 222 8.47 1.24 -43.41
CA HIS A 222 9.12 0.80 -44.65
C HIS A 222 9.84 -0.57 -44.57
N CYS A 223 9.10 -1.58 -44.11
CA CYS A 223 9.54 -2.97 -44.00
C CYS A 223 9.28 -3.79 -45.29
N GLU A 224 10.29 -4.50 -45.79
CA GLU A 224 10.18 -5.27 -47.06
C GLU A 224 9.31 -6.54 -46.96
N ASN A 225 9.15 -7.11 -45.76
CA ASN A 225 8.40 -8.35 -45.52
C ASN A 225 7.18 -8.11 -44.62
N ARG A 226 6.12 -7.48 -45.16
CA ARG A 226 4.82 -7.44 -44.49
C ARG A 226 4.21 -8.85 -44.39
N ARG A 227 4.01 -9.35 -43.18
CA ARG A 227 3.18 -10.55 -42.94
C ARG A 227 1.71 -10.16 -43.04
N GLU A 228 0.87 -11.03 -43.61
CA GLU A 228 -0.58 -10.80 -43.69
C GLU A 228 -1.21 -10.85 -42.28
N CYS A 229 -1.84 -9.74 -41.85
CA CYS A 229 -2.51 -9.63 -40.53
C CYS A 229 -3.60 -10.70 -40.30
N SER A 230 -4.07 -11.36 -41.36
CA SER A 230 -5.07 -12.43 -41.31
C SER A 230 -4.52 -13.76 -40.75
N GLU A 231 -3.20 -13.97 -40.73
CA GLU A 231 -2.59 -15.19 -40.18
C GLU A 231 -2.40 -15.14 -38.65
N LEU A 232 -2.35 -13.94 -38.05
CA LEU A 232 -2.13 -13.74 -36.61
C LEU A 232 -3.41 -13.92 -35.78
N ARG A 233 -4.58 -13.57 -36.32
CA ARG A 233 -5.89 -13.66 -35.63
C ARG A 233 -7.04 -13.98 -36.60
N PRO A 234 -7.40 -15.27 -36.81
CA PRO A 234 -8.42 -15.68 -37.79
C PRO A 234 -9.87 -15.27 -37.47
N SER A 235 -10.12 -14.62 -36.33
CA SER A 235 -11.47 -14.42 -35.76
C SER A 235 -11.84 -12.96 -35.47
N LEU A 236 -10.97 -12.00 -35.80
CA LEU A 236 -11.20 -10.56 -35.58
C LEU A 236 -11.02 -9.77 -36.90
N PRO A 237 -11.86 -8.77 -37.20
CA PRO A 237 -11.72 -7.94 -38.40
C PRO A 237 -10.61 -6.90 -38.19
N VAL A 238 -9.37 -7.31 -38.46
CA VAL A 238 -8.16 -6.47 -38.38
C VAL A 238 -7.68 -6.06 -39.78
N VAL A 239 -7.20 -4.83 -39.91
CA VAL A 239 -6.70 -4.19 -41.13
C VAL A 239 -5.23 -3.83 -40.93
N ALA A 240 -4.41 -3.99 -41.97
CA ALA A 240 -3.00 -3.61 -41.94
C ALA A 240 -2.85 -2.12 -42.27
N CYS A 241 -2.03 -1.40 -41.52
CA CYS A 241 -1.63 -0.01 -41.80
C CYS A 241 -0.85 0.09 -43.12
N ASN A 242 -0.56 1.26 -43.70
CA ASN A 242 0.01 1.36 -45.06
C ASN A 242 1.54 1.49 -45.13
N GLN A 243 2.16 2.11 -44.13
CA GLN A 243 3.61 2.29 -44.03
C GLN A 243 4.22 1.58 -42.81
N THR A 244 3.43 1.29 -41.78
CA THR A 244 3.85 0.54 -40.57
C THR A 244 3.50 -0.96 -40.61
N THR A 245 4.13 -1.78 -39.77
CA THR A 245 3.80 -3.22 -39.65
C THR A 245 2.59 -3.52 -38.75
N SER A 246 1.99 -2.47 -38.18
CA SER A 246 0.85 -2.55 -37.24
C SER A 246 -0.43 -3.09 -37.89
N CYS A 247 -1.17 -3.87 -37.11
CA CYS A 247 -2.49 -4.40 -37.47
C CYS A 247 -3.54 -3.83 -36.50
N ILE A 248 -4.41 -2.95 -36.99
CA ILE A 248 -5.43 -2.26 -36.20
C ILE A 248 -6.82 -2.85 -36.44
N HIS A 249 -7.77 -2.60 -35.54
CA HIS A 249 -9.16 -3.05 -35.72
C HIS A 249 -9.90 -2.15 -36.72
N ILE A 250 -10.88 -2.68 -37.47
CA ILE A 250 -11.66 -1.88 -38.44
C ILE A 250 -12.43 -0.68 -37.84
N ASN A 251 -12.57 -0.61 -36.52
CA ASN A 251 -13.24 0.50 -35.83
C ASN A 251 -12.29 1.64 -35.47
N TRP A 252 -10.98 1.44 -35.68
CA TRP A 252 -9.88 2.38 -35.40
C TRP A 252 -9.38 3.01 -36.71
N ILE A 253 -10.31 3.17 -37.66
CA ILE A 253 -10.07 3.83 -38.93
C ILE A 253 -10.96 5.07 -38.88
N CYS A 254 -10.36 6.25 -39.00
CA CYS A 254 -11.06 7.53 -38.94
C CYS A 254 -11.75 7.78 -37.60
N ASP A 255 -11.16 7.37 -36.48
CA ASP A 255 -11.65 7.66 -35.13
C ASP A 255 -10.97 8.87 -34.47
N GLY A 256 -10.05 9.52 -35.20
CA GLY A 256 -9.39 10.76 -34.83
C GLY A 256 -8.08 10.56 -34.07
N GLU A 257 -7.67 9.31 -33.85
CA GLU A 257 -6.41 8.94 -33.22
C GLU A 257 -5.51 8.24 -34.26
N ASN A 258 -4.19 8.46 -34.16
CA ASN A 258 -3.23 7.85 -35.08
C ASN A 258 -2.75 6.49 -34.52
N ASP A 259 -3.61 5.48 -34.63
CA ASP A 259 -3.36 4.10 -34.19
C ASP A 259 -2.38 3.35 -35.12
N CYS A 260 -2.29 3.76 -36.37
CA CYS A 260 -1.34 3.22 -37.33
C CYS A 260 0.07 3.82 -37.25
N TRP A 261 0.26 4.86 -36.43
CA TRP A 261 1.48 5.67 -36.26
C TRP A 261 2.04 6.35 -37.54
N ASP A 262 1.50 6.01 -38.71
CA ASP A 262 1.76 6.64 -40.01
C ASP A 262 0.56 7.47 -40.52
N ASN A 263 -0.48 7.62 -39.70
CA ASN A 263 -1.71 8.33 -39.99
C ASN A 263 -2.52 7.75 -41.19
N SER A 264 -2.24 6.51 -41.60
CA SER A 264 -2.93 5.86 -42.73
C SER A 264 -4.36 5.45 -42.43
N ASP A 265 -4.66 5.21 -41.16
CA ASP A 265 -5.99 5.03 -40.59
C ASP A 265 -6.85 6.29 -40.65
N GLU A 266 -6.21 7.46 -40.62
CA GLU A 266 -6.85 8.78 -40.65
C GLU A 266 -6.75 9.47 -42.02
N GLU A 267 -6.04 8.88 -42.98
CA GLU A 267 -5.97 9.36 -44.37
C GLU A 267 -7.05 8.72 -45.25
N GLU A 268 -7.67 9.51 -46.14
CA GLU A 268 -8.69 9.07 -47.11
C GLU A 268 -10.07 8.67 -46.50
N CYS A 269 -10.43 9.25 -45.34
CA CYS A 269 -11.75 9.11 -44.70
C CYS A 269 -12.96 9.63 -45.52
N ASP A 270 -12.71 10.27 -46.67
CA ASP A 270 -13.75 10.84 -47.54
C ASP A 270 -14.63 9.79 -48.25
N HIS A 271 -14.20 8.52 -48.33
CA HIS A 271 -14.88 7.49 -49.15
C HIS A 271 -15.44 6.25 -48.45
N LEU A 272 -15.30 6.11 -47.13
CA LEU A 272 -15.99 5.06 -46.34
C LEU A 272 -17.20 5.55 -45.52
N SER A 273 -17.73 6.71 -45.90
CA SER A 273 -19.01 7.27 -45.43
C SER A 273 -20.27 6.49 -45.87
N THR A 274 -20.17 5.21 -46.27
CA THR A 274 -21.31 4.43 -46.77
C THR A 274 -21.31 2.93 -46.38
N ALA A 275 -20.97 2.59 -45.14
CA ALA A 275 -21.37 1.31 -44.56
C ALA A 275 -21.78 1.34 -43.08
N VAL A 276 -22.19 2.50 -42.56
CA VAL A 276 -23.09 2.60 -41.40
C VAL A 276 -24.04 3.78 -41.70
N PRO A 277 -25.37 3.66 -41.48
CA PRO A 277 -26.33 4.70 -41.90
C PRO A 277 -26.03 6.04 -41.21
N PRO A 278 -26.29 7.21 -41.85
CA PRO A 278 -26.16 8.49 -41.17
C PRO A 278 -27.15 8.50 -40.02
N GLN A 279 -26.65 8.47 -38.80
CA GLN A 279 -27.47 8.69 -37.63
C GLN A 279 -27.96 10.13 -37.73
N GLN A 280 -29.21 10.32 -38.15
CA GLN A 280 -29.92 11.54 -37.80
C GLN A 280 -29.82 11.63 -36.27
N CYS A 281 -29.19 12.70 -35.76
CA CYS A 281 -29.21 12.95 -34.32
C CYS A 281 -30.68 12.82 -33.86
N SER A 282 -30.91 12.03 -32.81
CA SER A 282 -32.25 11.79 -32.28
C SER A 282 -32.93 13.13 -31.93
N SER A 283 -34.26 13.18 -31.81
CA SER A 283 -34.97 14.42 -31.42
C SER A 283 -34.49 15.05 -30.10
N TYR A 284 -33.75 14.28 -29.30
CA TYR A 284 -33.18 14.63 -28.00
C TYR A 284 -31.68 14.98 -28.05
N GLN A 285 -31.06 15.00 -29.22
CA GLN A 285 -29.65 15.32 -29.42
C GLN A 285 -29.50 16.62 -30.23
N PHE A 286 -28.51 17.44 -29.87
CA PHE A 286 -28.10 18.66 -30.57
C PHE A 286 -26.91 18.32 -31.48
N ARG A 287 -26.83 18.97 -32.65
CA ARG A 287 -25.78 18.71 -33.63
C ARG A 287 -24.81 19.89 -33.65
N CYS A 288 -23.58 19.64 -33.23
CA CYS A 288 -22.47 20.59 -33.25
C CYS A 288 -22.03 20.92 -34.68
N ASP A 289 -21.33 22.04 -34.88
CA ASP A 289 -20.88 22.48 -36.21
C ASP A 289 -19.76 21.56 -36.76
N ASN A 290 -19.01 20.89 -35.88
CA ASN A 290 -18.03 19.85 -36.24
C ASN A 290 -18.65 18.47 -36.59
N GLY A 291 -19.97 18.32 -36.49
CA GLY A 291 -20.68 17.10 -36.89
C GLY A 291 -20.98 16.11 -35.76
N HIS A 292 -20.52 16.35 -34.53
CA HIS A 292 -20.85 15.54 -33.34
C HIS A 292 -22.30 15.77 -32.86
N CYS A 293 -22.92 14.72 -32.31
CA CYS A 293 -24.25 14.80 -31.70
C CYS A 293 -24.14 14.74 -30.17
N ILE A 294 -24.33 15.86 -29.48
CA ILE A 294 -24.41 15.93 -28.01
C ILE A 294 -25.87 15.85 -27.55
N MET A 295 -26.14 15.68 -26.25
CA MET A 295 -27.52 15.73 -25.76
C MET A 295 -28.04 17.17 -25.79
N LYS A 296 -29.32 17.41 -26.11
CA LYS A 296 -29.91 18.76 -26.03
C LYS A 296 -29.90 19.38 -24.61
N ALA A 297 -29.64 18.55 -23.59
CA ALA A 297 -29.46 19.02 -22.23
C ALA A 297 -28.13 19.77 -22.05
N TRP A 298 -27.14 19.47 -22.90
CA TRP A 298 -25.79 20.04 -22.94
C TRP A 298 -25.69 21.17 -23.98
N GLN A 299 -26.80 21.89 -24.15
CA GLN A 299 -26.86 23.06 -25.01
C GLN A 299 -27.14 24.24 -24.11
N CYS A 300 -26.25 25.24 -24.08
CA CYS A 300 -26.36 26.42 -23.21
C CYS A 300 -26.21 26.10 -21.71
N ASP A 301 -25.28 25.21 -21.34
CA ASP A 301 -24.92 24.90 -19.95
C ASP A 301 -23.54 25.45 -19.51
N LYS A 302 -22.91 26.26 -20.38
CA LYS A 302 -21.62 26.95 -20.19
C LYS A 302 -20.38 26.07 -20.26
N ASP A 303 -20.55 24.79 -20.54
CA ASP A 303 -19.46 23.87 -20.82
C ASP A 303 -19.25 23.73 -22.33
N ASN A 304 -18.03 23.40 -22.72
CA ASN A 304 -17.65 23.20 -24.13
C ASN A 304 -17.80 21.72 -24.47
N ASP A 305 -19.03 21.25 -24.65
CA ASP A 305 -19.32 19.84 -24.95
C ASP A 305 -19.16 19.51 -26.44
N CYS A 306 -19.29 20.51 -27.30
CA CYS A 306 -19.03 20.38 -28.73
C CYS A 306 -17.52 20.40 -29.09
N ASP A 307 -16.62 20.77 -28.17
CA ASP A 307 -15.17 20.88 -28.40
C ASP A 307 -14.76 21.69 -29.64
N ASP A 308 -15.60 22.65 -30.05
CA ASP A 308 -15.41 23.47 -31.26
C ASP A 308 -15.21 24.96 -30.96
N ALA A 309 -14.85 25.29 -29.71
CA ALA A 309 -14.37 26.61 -29.30
C ALA A 309 -13.04 26.96 -30.00
N VAL A 310 -13.02 28.06 -30.76
CA VAL A 310 -11.83 28.54 -31.47
C VAL A 310 -11.44 29.93 -30.97
N GLY A 311 -10.38 30.01 -30.17
CA GLY A 311 -9.89 31.27 -29.60
C GLY A 311 -10.83 31.81 -28.51
N ASP A 312 -11.21 33.10 -28.62
CA ASP A 312 -12.16 33.75 -27.70
C ASP A 312 -13.64 33.59 -28.14
N GLU A 313 -13.91 32.84 -29.22
CA GLU A 313 -15.28 32.60 -29.70
C GLU A 313 -15.91 31.37 -29.00
N PRO A 314 -17.14 31.50 -28.47
CA PRO A 314 -17.81 30.39 -27.77
C PRO A 314 -18.11 29.21 -28.72
N SER A 315 -18.12 28.03 -28.12
CA SER A 315 -18.48 26.74 -28.71
C SER A 315 -19.90 26.75 -29.31
N SER A 316 -20.18 25.89 -30.29
CA SER A 316 -21.41 25.93 -31.10
C SER A 316 -22.69 25.56 -30.36
N ASP A 317 -22.57 24.77 -29.30
CA ASP A 317 -23.59 24.54 -28.26
C ASP A 317 -23.88 25.78 -27.41
N GLU A 318 -22.89 26.66 -27.21
CA GLU A 318 -22.97 27.88 -26.39
C GLU A 318 -23.23 29.18 -27.18
N ARG A 319 -23.36 29.08 -28.52
CA ARG A 319 -23.66 30.24 -29.36
C ARG A 319 -25.14 30.63 -29.34
N ASN A 320 -25.38 31.93 -29.14
CA ASN A 320 -26.72 32.56 -29.23
C ASN A 320 -27.74 32.06 -28.19
N CYS A 321 -27.26 31.74 -26.99
CA CYS A 321 -28.07 31.35 -25.84
C CYS A 321 -28.72 32.56 -25.17
N THR A 322 -30.05 32.64 -25.19
CA THR A 322 -30.80 33.52 -24.28
C THR A 322 -30.96 32.82 -22.94
N TYR A 323 -30.03 33.04 -22.00
CA TYR A 323 -30.12 32.52 -20.63
C TYR A 323 -31.27 33.21 -19.89
N GLN A 324 -32.46 32.64 -20.03
CA GLN A 324 -33.56 32.83 -19.08
C GLN A 324 -33.48 31.66 -18.10
N CYS A 325 -33.18 31.96 -16.84
CA CYS A 325 -33.24 30.97 -15.77
C CYS A 325 -34.64 30.33 -15.77
N ARG A 326 -34.69 29.01 -15.54
CA ARG A 326 -35.96 28.29 -15.43
C ARG A 326 -36.78 28.85 -14.25
N PRO A 327 -38.12 28.74 -14.23
CA PRO A 327 -38.95 29.30 -13.15
C PRO A 327 -38.65 28.76 -11.73
N ASP A 328 -37.94 27.64 -11.65
CA ASP A 328 -37.42 26.97 -10.45
C ASP A 328 -35.95 27.35 -10.10
N GLN A 329 -35.37 28.32 -10.79
CA GLN A 329 -34.00 28.80 -10.58
C GLN A 329 -34.00 30.30 -10.26
N PHE A 330 -33.15 30.71 -9.31
CA PHE A 330 -32.89 32.10 -8.97
C PHE A 330 -31.75 32.65 -9.83
N LYS A 331 -31.95 33.86 -10.35
CA LYS A 331 -30.94 34.57 -11.13
C LYS A 331 -30.13 35.47 -10.19
N CYS A 332 -28.84 35.17 -10.02
CA CYS A 332 -27.85 36.03 -9.37
C CYS A 332 -27.72 37.36 -10.14
N ASP A 333 -27.28 38.42 -9.48
CA ASP A 333 -27.16 39.75 -10.10
C ASP A 333 -26.10 39.79 -11.22
N ASN A 334 -25.07 38.93 -11.15
CA ASN A 334 -24.10 38.68 -12.22
C ASN A 334 -24.64 37.85 -13.42
N SER A 335 -25.92 37.47 -13.39
CA SER A 335 -26.62 36.63 -14.38
C SER A 335 -26.35 35.12 -14.36
N ASP A 336 -25.78 34.60 -13.27
CA ASP A 336 -25.74 33.15 -13.00
C ASP A 336 -27.11 32.63 -12.51
N CYS A 337 -27.45 31.38 -12.83
CA CYS A 337 -28.70 30.75 -12.42
C CYS A 337 -28.39 29.65 -11.40
N ILE A 338 -28.76 29.86 -10.15
CA ILE A 338 -28.70 28.85 -9.10
C ILE A 338 -30.10 28.24 -8.88
N PRO A 339 -30.23 27.01 -8.39
CA PRO A 339 -31.52 26.48 -7.93
C PRO A 339 -32.20 27.45 -6.95
N ALA A 340 -33.51 27.67 -7.06
CA ALA A 340 -34.21 28.62 -6.18
C ALA A 340 -34.20 28.20 -4.69
N THR A 341 -33.80 26.95 -4.42
CA THR A 341 -33.53 26.36 -3.10
C THR A 341 -32.21 26.81 -2.48
N TRP A 342 -31.23 27.19 -3.30
CA TRP A 342 -29.89 27.66 -2.88
C TRP A 342 -29.85 29.16 -2.67
N ARG A 343 -31.04 29.78 -2.56
CA ARG A 343 -31.19 31.20 -2.28
C ARG A 343 -31.67 31.33 -0.85
N CYS A 344 -30.88 31.97 0.02
CA CYS A 344 -31.15 32.10 1.46
C CYS A 344 -30.98 30.78 2.24
N ASP A 345 -30.04 29.93 1.84
CA ASP A 345 -29.74 28.67 2.51
C ASP A 345 -28.57 28.78 3.51
N GLY A 346 -27.94 29.96 3.59
CA GLY A 346 -26.85 30.29 4.49
C GLY A 346 -25.46 30.15 3.88
N ASN A 347 -25.36 29.65 2.64
CA ASN A 347 -24.11 29.55 1.89
C ASN A 347 -24.08 30.53 0.72
N PRO A 348 -22.95 31.21 0.47
CA PRO A 348 -22.80 32.06 -0.70
C PRO A 348 -22.48 31.21 -1.95
N ASP A 349 -23.53 30.79 -2.64
CA ASP A 349 -23.49 30.02 -3.88
C ASP A 349 -23.42 30.91 -5.12
N CYS A 350 -23.97 32.12 -5.06
CA CYS A 350 -23.67 33.15 -6.05
C CYS A 350 -22.26 33.71 -5.80
N SER A 351 -21.44 33.72 -6.85
CA SER A 351 -20.06 34.27 -6.83
C SER A 351 -19.97 35.73 -6.32
N ASP A 352 -21.07 36.48 -6.37
CA ASP A 352 -21.22 37.87 -5.95
C ASP A 352 -21.99 38.06 -4.63
N PHE A 353 -22.33 36.98 -3.91
CA PHE A 353 -23.12 36.96 -2.67
C PHE A 353 -24.55 37.52 -2.81
N SER A 354 -25.10 37.58 -4.03
CA SER A 354 -26.43 38.16 -4.26
C SER A 354 -27.60 37.27 -3.80
N ASP A 355 -27.35 35.99 -3.56
CA ASP A 355 -28.25 34.98 -2.99
C ASP A 355 -28.48 35.12 -1.48
N GLU A 356 -27.50 35.63 -0.71
CA GLU A 356 -27.51 35.71 0.76
C GLU A 356 -27.66 37.16 1.29
N THR A 357 -28.50 37.95 0.63
CA THR A 357 -28.75 39.36 1.00
C THR A 357 -29.76 39.52 2.14
N GLU A 358 -29.76 40.67 2.82
CA GLU A 358 -30.64 40.98 3.98
C GLU A 358 -32.16 40.85 3.69
N GLU A 359 -32.57 40.73 2.42
CA GLU A 359 -33.94 40.41 2.00
C GLU A 359 -34.36 38.95 2.29
N CYS A 360 -33.43 38.06 2.65
CA CYS A 360 -33.71 36.68 3.05
C CYS A 360 -34.45 36.57 4.40
N LYS A 361 -34.37 37.60 5.26
CA LYS A 361 -35.03 37.61 6.58
C LYS A 361 -36.56 37.75 6.52
N THR A 362 -37.12 38.14 5.37
CA THR A 362 -38.56 38.46 5.22
C THR A 362 -39.33 37.50 4.30
N ARG A 363 -38.71 36.44 3.78
CA ARG A 363 -39.35 35.47 2.87
C ARG A 363 -40.23 34.47 3.62
N GLU A 364 -41.44 34.21 3.10
CA GLU A 364 -42.31 33.11 3.52
C GLU A 364 -42.00 31.87 2.65
N CYS A 365 -41.72 30.73 3.30
CA CYS A 365 -41.42 29.46 2.62
C CYS A 365 -42.69 28.86 1.97
N PRO A 366 -42.56 28.06 0.89
CA PRO A 366 -43.68 27.29 0.33
C PRO A 366 -44.29 26.32 1.35
N ASN A 367 -45.57 25.98 1.22
CA ASN A 367 -46.31 25.11 2.16
C ASN A 367 -45.75 23.68 2.33
N THR A 368 -44.70 23.31 1.60
CA THR A 368 -44.03 22.00 1.67
C THR A 368 -42.77 22.02 2.53
N ASP A 369 -42.37 23.20 3.01
CA ASP A 369 -41.06 23.45 3.61
C ASP A 369 -41.23 24.16 4.97
N PHE A 370 -40.47 23.74 5.97
CA PHE A 370 -40.41 24.33 7.30
C PHE A 370 -39.36 25.45 7.36
N ARG A 371 -39.66 26.55 8.05
CA ARG A 371 -38.79 27.73 8.13
C ARG A 371 -38.04 27.79 9.47
N CYS A 372 -36.72 27.75 9.42
CA CYS A 372 -35.86 27.95 10.60
C CYS A 372 -36.02 29.38 11.14
N ASN A 373 -36.15 29.52 12.46
CA ASN A 373 -36.62 30.77 13.07
C ASN A 373 -35.53 31.85 13.16
N SER A 374 -34.25 31.47 13.36
CA SER A 374 -33.16 32.45 13.46
C SER A 374 -32.50 32.79 12.12
N THR A 375 -32.38 31.82 11.21
CA THR A 375 -31.66 31.96 9.94
C THR A 375 -32.60 32.26 8.76
N GLY A 376 -33.88 31.90 8.86
CA GLY A 376 -34.85 32.05 7.77
C GLY A 376 -34.72 30.99 6.65
N ARG A 377 -33.85 30.00 6.84
CA ARG A 377 -33.62 28.84 5.96
C ARG A 377 -34.89 27.98 5.84
N CYS A 378 -35.23 27.53 4.63
CA CYS A 378 -36.36 26.62 4.40
C CYS A 378 -35.85 25.18 4.27
N ILE A 379 -36.20 24.29 5.20
CA ILE A 379 -35.92 22.84 5.12
C ILE A 379 -37.19 22.09 4.69
N PRO A 380 -37.12 20.89 4.11
CA PRO A 380 -38.31 20.10 3.81
C PRO A 380 -39.13 19.84 5.08
N LEU A 381 -40.48 19.88 5.01
CA LEU A 381 -41.33 19.61 6.18
C LEU A 381 -41.12 18.21 6.78
N THR A 382 -40.54 17.28 6.01
CA THR A 382 -40.15 15.93 6.46
C THR A 382 -38.94 15.91 7.38
N TRP A 383 -38.12 16.96 7.33
CA TRP A 383 -36.93 17.18 8.16
C TRP A 383 -37.26 18.06 9.36
N ALA A 384 -38.51 18.52 9.46
CA ALA A 384 -39.01 19.03 10.72
C ALA A 384 -39.40 17.84 11.59
N CYS A 385 -38.71 17.69 12.73
CA CYS A 385 -39.06 16.76 13.79
C CYS A 385 -38.76 15.30 13.48
N ASP A 386 -37.68 15.04 12.75
CA ASP A 386 -37.17 13.69 12.53
C ASP A 386 -36.12 13.26 13.56
N GLY A 387 -35.73 14.18 14.45
CA GLY A 387 -34.80 13.96 15.57
C GLY A 387 -33.39 14.44 15.30
N GLU A 388 -33.13 15.07 14.15
CA GLU A 388 -31.85 15.66 13.74
C GLU A 388 -31.98 17.20 13.72
N ASP A 389 -30.98 17.95 14.22
CA ASP A 389 -30.99 19.42 14.19
C ASP A 389 -30.48 19.92 12.82
N ASP A 390 -31.39 20.01 11.85
CA ASP A 390 -31.15 20.51 10.49
C ASP A 390 -31.17 22.04 10.39
N CYS A 391 -31.85 22.71 11.33
CA CYS A 391 -31.93 24.17 11.38
C CYS A 391 -30.73 24.85 12.07
N SER A 392 -29.78 24.09 12.64
CA SER A 392 -28.56 24.54 13.37
C SER A 392 -28.81 25.37 14.63
N ASP A 393 -30.04 25.88 14.79
CA ASP A 393 -30.57 26.57 15.96
C ASP A 393 -31.59 25.71 16.73
N GLY A 394 -31.82 24.46 16.31
CA GLY A 394 -32.79 23.53 16.88
C GLY A 394 -34.25 23.96 16.73
N SER A 395 -34.59 24.83 15.78
CA SER A 395 -35.96 25.31 15.56
C SER A 395 -36.89 24.22 15.02
N ASP A 396 -36.37 23.35 14.18
CA ASP A 396 -37.01 22.18 13.59
C ASP A 396 -37.27 21.07 14.61
N GLU A 397 -36.41 20.94 15.61
CA GLU A 397 -36.55 19.96 16.71
C GLU A 397 -37.09 20.58 18.01
N SER A 398 -37.73 21.75 17.90
CA SER A 398 -38.24 22.49 19.06
C SER A 398 -39.48 21.84 19.69
N TYR A 399 -39.92 22.36 20.84
CA TYR A 399 -41.00 21.80 21.69
C TYR A 399 -42.36 21.56 21.00
N LEU A 400 -42.52 22.11 19.79
CA LEU A 400 -43.71 21.95 18.94
C LEU A 400 -43.81 20.56 18.30
N CYS A 401 -42.81 19.70 18.52
CA CYS A 401 -42.82 18.32 18.04
C CYS A 401 -42.83 17.28 19.14
N ALA A 402 -43.92 16.52 19.17
CA ALA A 402 -44.09 15.34 20.00
C ALA A 402 -44.37 14.15 19.07
N ASN A 403 -43.55 13.10 19.17
CA ASN A 403 -43.66 11.84 18.43
C ASN A 403 -43.47 11.92 16.90
N GLN A 404 -42.43 12.62 16.42
CA GLN A 404 -41.99 12.59 15.01
C GLN A 404 -43.06 13.03 13.97
N HIS A 405 -43.94 13.93 14.37
CA HIS A 405 -44.84 14.65 13.47
C HIS A 405 -45.05 16.10 13.92
N CYS A 406 -45.09 17.02 12.95
CA CYS A 406 -45.48 18.42 13.15
C CYS A 406 -46.91 18.52 13.70
N ILE A 407 -47.08 19.17 14.85
CA ILE A 407 -48.39 19.50 15.40
C ILE A 407 -48.92 20.72 14.64
N ASP A 408 -49.87 20.54 13.73
CA ASP A 408 -50.68 21.66 13.23
C ASP A 408 -51.62 22.13 14.36
N MET A 409 -51.67 23.43 14.56
CA MET A 409 -52.17 24.06 15.77
C MET A 409 -53.68 24.27 15.73
N GLU A 410 -54.48 23.22 15.47
CA GLU A 410 -55.93 23.31 15.66
C GLU A 410 -56.64 21.94 15.79
N TYR A 411 -57.26 21.73 16.96
CA TYR A 411 -58.40 20.85 17.29
C TYR A 411 -58.20 19.53 18.09
N TYR A 412 -58.77 19.59 19.30
CA TYR A 412 -59.39 18.59 20.19
C TYR A 412 -59.63 17.16 19.68
N CYS A 413 -59.39 16.18 20.57
CA CYS A 413 -59.81 14.79 20.42
C CYS A 413 -61.35 14.63 20.43
N ASP A 414 -61.96 14.20 19.32
CA ASP A 414 -63.42 14.00 19.19
C ASP A 414 -63.87 12.55 18.90
N ARG A 415 -62.99 11.56 19.06
CA ARG A 415 -63.30 10.11 19.01
C ARG A 415 -63.66 9.51 17.65
N ASP A 416 -63.27 10.12 16.54
CA ASP A 416 -63.37 9.47 15.24
C ASP A 416 -61.98 8.97 14.76
N ASN A 417 -61.98 7.82 14.08
CA ASN A 417 -60.83 6.93 13.89
C ASN A 417 -60.34 6.97 12.43
N ASP A 418 -59.19 7.61 12.21
CA ASP A 418 -58.76 8.05 10.86
C ASP A 418 -57.44 7.43 10.40
N CYS A 419 -56.90 6.42 11.09
CA CYS A 419 -55.60 5.84 10.73
C CYS A 419 -55.70 4.61 9.82
N ALA A 420 -54.97 4.67 8.70
CA ALA A 420 -54.68 3.50 7.87
C ALA A 420 -53.17 3.36 7.59
N MET A 421 -52.40 2.93 8.59
CA MET A 421 -51.54 1.73 8.52
C MET A 421 -50.67 1.57 9.79
N LYS A 422 -51.16 0.70 10.68
CA LYS A 422 -50.44 -0.07 11.72
C LYS A 422 -49.49 0.67 12.67
N CYS A 423 -50.07 1.38 13.64
CA CYS A 423 -49.57 1.28 15.02
C CYS A 423 -50.59 0.53 15.87
N PHE A 424 -50.07 -0.43 16.63
CA PHE A 424 -50.79 -1.18 17.65
C PHE A 424 -51.27 -0.21 18.74
N GLU A 425 -52.59 -0.08 18.92
CA GLU A 425 -53.12 0.19 20.25
C GLU A 425 -52.82 -1.05 21.12
N SER A 426 -51.76 -0.97 21.93
CA SER A 426 -51.52 -1.95 22.99
C SER A 426 -51.07 -1.23 24.25
N TYR A 427 -52.05 -1.05 25.15
CA TYR A 427 -51.92 -1.18 26.62
C TYR A 427 -50.48 -1.11 27.17
N ASN A 428 -50.01 0.10 27.49
CA ASN A 428 -49.34 0.38 28.76
C ASN A 428 -49.20 1.88 28.96
N ASN A 429 -49.76 2.37 30.08
CA ASN A 429 -49.61 3.73 30.57
C ASN A 429 -48.17 3.94 31.03
N GLU A 430 -47.42 4.84 30.39
CA GLU A 430 -46.28 5.52 31.00
C GLU A 430 -45.90 6.76 30.18
N TYR A 431 -46.68 7.84 30.31
CA TYR A 431 -46.22 9.16 29.91
C TYR A 431 -45.20 9.65 30.96
N GLU A 432 -43.96 9.88 30.53
CA GLU A 432 -42.90 10.51 31.32
C GLU A 432 -42.94 12.02 31.02
N CYS A 433 -43.03 12.85 32.06
CA CYS A 433 -43.14 14.30 31.91
C CYS A 433 -41.80 14.88 31.42
N GLN A 434 -41.68 15.37 30.18
CA GLN A 434 -40.44 15.98 29.65
C GLN A 434 -40.57 17.52 29.53
N GLY A 435 -39.63 18.24 30.18
CA GLY A 435 -39.53 19.72 30.19
C GLY A 435 -39.10 20.29 31.55
N LEU A 436 -38.52 21.49 31.57
CA LEU A 436 -37.95 22.17 32.77
C LEU A 436 -38.89 22.11 33.99
N ALA A 437 -38.53 21.21 34.92
CA ALA A 437 -39.17 20.91 36.19
C ALA A 437 -40.58 20.29 36.08
N VAL A 438 -40.72 18.96 36.21
CA VAL A 438 -42.04 18.36 36.42
C VAL A 438 -42.04 17.08 37.25
N PHE A 439 -42.54 17.15 38.48
CA PHE A 439 -42.86 16.00 39.33
C PHE A 439 -44.14 15.34 38.82
N LYS A 440 -44.10 14.01 38.66
CA LYS A 440 -45.22 13.19 38.21
C LYS A 440 -46.01 12.73 39.42
N CYS A 441 -47.26 13.15 39.51
CA CYS A 441 -48.15 12.73 40.59
C CYS A 441 -48.70 11.34 40.36
N ASN A 442 -49.26 10.75 41.42
CA ASN A 442 -49.73 9.37 41.40
C ASN A 442 -50.88 9.14 40.41
N ASN A 443 -51.67 10.16 40.12
CA ASN A 443 -52.71 10.16 39.09
C ASN A 443 -52.21 10.44 37.65
N GLY A 444 -50.90 10.64 37.47
CA GLY A 444 -50.27 10.90 36.16
C GLY A 444 -50.26 12.36 35.71
N VAL A 445 -50.71 13.31 36.57
CA VAL A 445 -50.61 14.75 36.31
C VAL A 445 -49.19 15.23 36.60
N CYS A 446 -48.67 16.12 35.75
CA CYS A 446 -47.31 16.63 35.80
C CYS A 446 -47.33 18.08 36.36
N VAL A 447 -46.67 18.34 37.50
CA VAL A 447 -46.60 19.67 38.17
C VAL A 447 -45.17 20.17 38.35
N ASN A 448 -44.96 21.49 38.32
CA ASN A 448 -43.61 22.08 38.37
C ASN A 448 -42.94 21.95 39.75
N GLU A 449 -41.60 21.94 39.86
CA GLU A 449 -40.87 21.93 41.13
C GLU A 449 -41.15 23.13 42.04
N SER A 450 -41.66 24.23 41.48
CA SER A 450 -42.12 25.41 42.23
C SER A 450 -43.50 25.22 42.86
N GLN A 451 -44.28 24.23 42.39
CA GLN A 451 -45.64 23.86 42.81
C GLN A 451 -45.64 22.58 43.64
N LEU A 452 -44.46 22.15 44.12
CA LEU A 452 -44.32 21.09 45.10
C LEU A 452 -44.14 21.73 46.46
N CYS A 453 -44.85 21.23 47.47
CA CYS A 453 -44.75 21.70 48.84
C CYS A 453 -45.12 23.18 49.04
N ASP A 454 -46.03 23.72 48.24
CA ASP A 454 -46.49 25.11 48.33
C ASP A 454 -47.81 25.26 49.11
N GLY A 455 -48.41 24.13 49.52
CA GLY A 455 -49.65 24.07 50.28
C GLY A 455 -50.91 24.11 49.42
N GLU A 456 -50.80 24.06 48.10
CA GLU A 456 -51.89 23.92 47.14
C GLU A 456 -51.92 22.50 46.56
N ASN A 457 -53.12 21.96 46.29
CA ASN A 457 -53.26 20.65 45.63
C ASN A 457 -53.29 20.87 44.11
N ASN A 458 -52.13 21.15 43.53
CA ASN A 458 -51.92 21.35 42.10
C ASN A 458 -52.09 20.06 41.31
N CYS A 459 -51.90 18.89 41.94
CA CYS A 459 -52.06 17.61 41.27
C CYS A 459 -53.44 16.98 41.34
N GLY A 460 -54.34 17.52 42.14
CA GLY A 460 -55.72 17.03 42.29
C GLY A 460 -55.86 15.79 43.17
N ASP A 461 -54.79 15.04 43.42
CA ASP A 461 -54.74 13.85 44.30
C ASP A 461 -53.91 14.05 45.58
N TYR A 462 -53.42 15.27 45.86
CA TYR A 462 -52.54 15.63 46.98
C TYR A 462 -51.11 15.02 46.93
N SER A 463 -50.70 14.37 45.83
CA SER A 463 -49.37 13.74 45.74
C SER A 463 -48.20 14.72 45.76
N ASP A 464 -48.47 15.98 45.42
CA ASP A 464 -47.55 17.12 45.45
C ASP A 464 -47.27 17.66 46.86
N GLU A 465 -48.10 17.29 47.83
CA GLU A 465 -48.05 17.75 49.22
C GLU A 465 -47.88 16.60 50.23
N GLU A 466 -47.94 15.35 49.78
CA GLU A 466 -47.75 14.16 50.60
C GLU A 466 -46.25 13.89 50.83
N LEU A 467 -45.83 13.70 52.10
CA LEU A 467 -44.41 13.50 52.49
C LEU A 467 -43.46 14.64 52.10
N CYS A 468 -43.98 15.86 52.07
CA CYS A 468 -43.26 17.07 51.76
C CYS A 468 -42.17 17.47 52.77
N ASN A 469 -40.97 17.82 52.29
CA ASN A 469 -39.80 18.27 53.10
C ASN A 469 -39.39 17.29 54.22
N VAL A 470 -39.68 16.00 54.06
CA VAL A 470 -39.22 14.94 54.96
C VAL A 470 -37.92 14.42 54.39
N ASN A 471 -36.82 14.48 55.15
CA ASN A 471 -35.56 13.92 54.71
C ASN A 471 -35.57 12.40 54.91
N GLU A 472 -35.98 11.62 53.89
CA GLU A 472 -35.98 10.17 54.00
C GLU A 472 -34.56 9.59 54.05
N CYS A 473 -33.56 10.33 53.55
CA CYS A 473 -32.15 9.91 53.54
C CYS A 473 -31.50 9.84 54.93
N GLU A 474 -32.15 10.32 56.01
CA GLU A 474 -31.67 10.09 57.38
C GLU A 474 -31.76 8.61 57.80
N ASN A 475 -32.58 7.81 57.12
CA ASN A 475 -32.68 6.37 57.36
C ASN A 475 -31.73 5.60 56.41
N HIS A 476 -30.54 5.25 56.90
CA HIS A 476 -29.40 4.70 56.15
C HIS A 476 -29.61 3.37 55.37
N GLN A 477 -30.82 2.81 55.31
CA GLN A 477 -31.12 1.50 54.67
C GLN A 477 -31.96 1.59 53.39
N LEU A 478 -32.29 2.80 52.90
CA LEU A 478 -33.16 2.98 51.72
C LEU A 478 -32.41 2.77 50.40
N CYS A 479 -31.24 3.39 50.22
CA CYS A 479 -30.43 3.27 49.01
C CYS A 479 -29.13 2.49 49.27
N ALA A 480 -28.67 1.68 48.31
CA ALA A 480 -27.42 0.92 48.45
C ALA A 480 -26.16 1.80 48.57
N HIS A 481 -26.12 2.97 47.91
CA HIS A 481 -24.94 3.84 47.86
C HIS A 481 -25.21 5.29 48.31
N LEU A 482 -25.81 6.12 47.46
CA LEU A 482 -26.07 7.53 47.73
C LEU A 482 -27.57 7.80 47.64
N CYS A 483 -28.12 8.44 48.68
CA CYS A 483 -29.50 8.93 48.69
C CYS A 483 -29.46 10.44 48.48
N LYS A 484 -30.19 10.94 47.49
CA LYS A 484 -30.41 12.36 47.25
C LYS A 484 -31.85 12.69 47.62
N ASP A 485 -32.00 13.51 48.63
CA ASP A 485 -33.30 14.01 49.09
C ASP A 485 -33.88 14.99 48.05
N LYS A 486 -35.15 14.80 47.68
CA LYS A 486 -35.91 15.75 46.85
C LYS A 486 -36.98 16.43 47.71
N LYS A 487 -37.60 17.51 47.21
CA LYS A 487 -38.67 18.21 47.95
C LYS A 487 -39.85 17.29 48.31
N VAL A 488 -40.13 16.32 47.43
CA VAL A 488 -41.08 15.24 47.62
C VAL A 488 -40.40 13.94 47.19
N GLY A 489 -40.16 13.06 48.16
CA GLY A 489 -39.46 11.77 47.99
C GLY A 489 -37.94 11.88 47.85
N TYR A 490 -37.30 10.76 47.49
CA TYR A 490 -35.85 10.65 47.37
C TYR A 490 -35.43 9.95 46.07
N GLU A 491 -34.20 10.19 45.62
CA GLU A 491 -33.58 9.53 44.48
C GLU A 491 -32.31 8.79 44.92
N CYS A 492 -32.23 7.50 44.60
CA CYS A 492 -31.00 6.74 44.80
C CYS A 492 -30.06 6.94 43.61
N SER A 493 -28.80 7.27 43.90
CA SER A 493 -27.73 7.33 42.92
C SER A 493 -26.56 6.46 43.36
N CYS A 494 -25.77 6.01 42.39
CA CYS A 494 -24.64 5.12 42.63
C CYS A 494 -23.31 5.89 42.65
N ARG A 495 -22.32 5.35 43.36
CA ARG A 495 -20.95 5.87 43.31
C ARG A 495 -20.38 5.68 41.89
N PRO A 496 -19.39 6.49 41.46
CA PRO A 496 -18.68 6.25 40.20
C PRO A 496 -18.19 4.79 40.10
N GLY A 497 -18.32 4.19 38.92
CA GLY A 497 -18.07 2.75 38.68
C GLY A 497 -19.29 1.83 38.91
N PHE A 498 -20.43 2.38 39.32
CA PHE A 498 -21.66 1.63 39.51
C PHE A 498 -22.85 2.31 38.83
N LYS A 499 -23.75 1.52 38.26
CA LYS A 499 -25.02 1.96 37.66
C LYS A 499 -26.21 1.42 38.44
N VAL A 500 -27.32 2.16 38.42
CA VAL A 500 -28.58 1.72 39.05
C VAL A 500 -29.09 0.46 38.35
N HIS A 501 -29.57 -0.51 39.13
CA HIS A 501 -30.05 -1.77 38.58
C HIS A 501 -31.35 -1.55 37.76
N PRO A 502 -31.48 -2.11 36.54
CA PRO A 502 -32.61 -1.81 35.64
C PRO A 502 -34.01 -2.12 36.19
N LYS A 503 -34.12 -3.00 37.19
CA LYS A 503 -35.39 -3.42 37.80
C LYS A 503 -35.58 -2.94 39.24
N ASP A 504 -34.52 -2.44 39.87
CA ASP A 504 -34.59 -2.00 41.27
C ASP A 504 -33.77 -0.71 41.44
N PRO A 505 -34.44 0.45 41.54
CA PRO A 505 -33.77 1.74 41.66
C PRO A 505 -32.96 1.89 42.95
N HIS A 506 -33.12 1.00 43.94
CA HIS A 506 -32.39 1.05 45.21
C HIS A 506 -31.07 0.29 45.18
N LEU A 507 -30.86 -0.57 44.17
CA LEU A 507 -29.70 -1.43 44.06
C LEU A 507 -28.71 -0.86 43.02
N CYS A 508 -27.43 -0.85 43.39
CA CYS A 508 -26.35 -0.47 42.49
C CYS A 508 -25.60 -1.70 41.98
N THR A 509 -25.52 -1.85 40.67
CA THR A 509 -24.69 -2.87 40.00
C THR A 509 -23.39 -2.28 39.50
N ASP A 510 -22.35 -3.09 39.56
CA ASP A 510 -21.04 -2.78 38.99
C ASP A 510 -21.13 -2.53 37.47
N ILE A 511 -20.39 -1.53 36.98
CA ILE A 511 -20.23 -1.31 35.54
C ILE A 511 -19.06 -2.19 35.10
N ASN A 512 -19.27 -3.02 34.09
CA ASN A 512 -18.16 -3.78 33.53
C ASN A 512 -17.44 -2.94 32.47
N GLU A 513 -16.47 -2.14 32.88
CA GLU A 513 -15.76 -1.23 31.96
C GLU A 513 -14.95 -1.99 30.89
N CYS A 514 -14.59 -3.26 31.14
CA CYS A 514 -13.85 -4.07 30.16
C CYS A 514 -14.62 -4.36 28.87
N GLN A 515 -15.94 -4.10 28.82
CA GLN A 515 -16.70 -4.16 27.56
C GLN A 515 -16.32 -3.05 26.58
N ASP A 516 -15.91 -1.88 27.08
CA ASP A 516 -15.50 -0.74 26.26
C ASP A 516 -14.01 -0.74 25.89
N ARG A 517 -13.28 -1.79 26.30
CA ARG A 517 -11.84 -1.98 26.04
C ARG A 517 -10.97 -0.76 26.45
N PRO A 518 -11.06 -0.29 27.71
CA PRO A 518 -10.31 0.87 28.19
C PRO A 518 -8.82 0.59 28.47
N CYS A 519 -8.40 -0.68 28.38
CA CYS A 519 -7.02 -1.10 28.50
C CYS A 519 -6.49 -1.47 27.11
N SER A 520 -5.22 -1.18 26.85
CA SER A 520 -4.57 -1.54 25.58
C SER A 520 -4.46 -3.04 25.33
N GLN A 521 -4.34 -3.83 26.40
CA GLN A 521 -4.12 -5.27 26.36
C GLN A 521 -5.13 -5.99 27.27
N THR A 522 -4.70 -6.44 28.46
CA THR A 522 -5.58 -7.21 29.35
C THR A 522 -6.34 -6.28 30.30
N CYS A 523 -7.67 -6.39 30.29
CA CYS A 523 -8.55 -5.70 31.24
C CYS A 523 -9.14 -6.69 32.25
N ARG A 524 -9.02 -6.38 33.55
CA ARG A 524 -9.70 -7.12 34.62
C ARG A 524 -10.67 -6.22 35.36
N ASN A 525 -11.96 -6.50 35.22
CA ASN A 525 -13.02 -5.81 35.95
C ASN A 525 -12.94 -6.13 37.45
N VAL A 526 -13.06 -5.11 38.29
CA VAL A 526 -13.10 -5.19 39.76
C VAL A 526 -14.35 -4.42 40.22
N LEU A 527 -14.85 -4.69 41.42
CA LEU A 527 -16.02 -3.96 41.90
C LEU A 527 -15.72 -2.46 42.03
N GLY A 528 -16.41 -1.65 41.21
CA GLY A 528 -16.35 -0.19 41.15
C GLY A 528 -15.17 0.39 40.36
N SER A 529 -14.35 -0.45 39.71
CA SER A 529 -13.20 -0.01 38.91
C SER A 529 -12.59 -1.16 38.11
N TYR A 530 -11.66 -0.91 37.21
CA TYR A 530 -10.94 -1.94 36.47
C TYR A 530 -9.42 -1.81 36.64
N VAL A 531 -8.71 -2.90 36.39
CA VAL A 531 -7.25 -2.95 36.44
C VAL A 531 -6.71 -3.47 35.11
N CYS A 532 -5.84 -2.67 34.49
CA CYS A 532 -5.13 -3.06 33.27
C CYS A 532 -3.83 -3.79 33.62
N SER A 533 -3.49 -4.79 32.83
CA SER A 533 -2.20 -5.51 32.88
C SER A 533 -1.69 -5.79 31.47
N CYS A 534 -0.37 -5.94 31.34
CA CYS A 534 0.27 -6.20 30.05
C CYS A 534 0.72 -7.65 29.94
N VAL A 535 0.77 -8.16 28.71
CA VAL A 535 1.30 -9.48 28.38
C VAL A 535 2.83 -9.50 28.43
N ASP A 536 3.42 -10.69 28.47
CA ASP A 536 4.87 -10.87 28.52
C ASP A 536 5.56 -10.12 27.36
N GLY A 537 6.60 -9.36 27.68
CA GLY A 537 7.30 -8.51 26.72
C GLY A 537 6.83 -7.05 26.66
N TYR A 538 5.79 -6.69 27.42
CA TYR A 538 5.27 -5.33 27.53
C TYR A 538 5.29 -4.83 28.98
N VAL A 539 5.43 -3.52 29.16
CA VAL A 539 5.43 -2.82 30.46
C VAL A 539 4.33 -1.78 30.47
N LEU A 540 3.57 -1.76 31.57
CA LEU A 540 2.49 -0.80 31.78
C LEU A 540 3.06 0.61 31.94
N ARG A 541 2.53 1.56 31.16
CA ARG A 541 2.89 2.97 31.23
C ARG A 541 2.42 3.62 32.53
N ALA A 542 2.92 4.82 32.79
CA ALA A 542 2.56 5.62 33.97
C ALA A 542 1.06 5.99 34.00
N ASP A 543 0.40 6.00 32.85
CA ASP A 543 -1.05 6.18 32.71
C ASP A 543 -1.87 5.03 33.30
N LYS A 544 -1.28 3.85 33.52
CA LYS A 544 -1.95 2.60 33.94
C LYS A 544 -2.98 2.04 32.96
N HIS A 545 -2.98 2.52 31.70
CA HIS A 545 -3.90 2.06 30.64
C HIS A 545 -3.15 1.46 29.44
N SER A 546 -2.01 2.06 29.07
CA SER A 546 -1.25 1.72 27.87
C SER A 546 -0.09 0.78 28.17
N CYS A 547 0.22 -0.09 27.22
CA CYS A 547 1.29 -1.09 27.37
C CYS A 547 2.34 -0.85 26.29
N LYS A 548 3.57 -0.52 26.69
CA LYS A 548 4.69 -0.29 25.77
C LYS A 548 5.60 -1.51 25.71
N ALA A 549 6.13 -1.81 24.53
CA ALA A 549 7.13 -2.86 24.36
C ALA A 549 8.34 -2.67 25.30
N ASN A 550 8.76 -3.74 25.97
CA ASN A 550 9.96 -3.78 26.83
C ASN A 550 11.20 -4.15 26.02
N SER A 551 11.40 -3.47 24.88
CA SER A 551 12.54 -3.67 23.98
C SER A 551 13.30 -2.36 23.81
N SER A 552 14.63 -2.46 23.66
CA SER A 552 15.48 -1.33 23.25
C SER A 552 15.42 -1.05 21.75
N ILE A 553 14.66 -1.86 21.00
CA ILE A 553 14.50 -1.78 19.55
C ILE A 553 13.23 -0.98 19.29
N GLU A 554 13.36 0.11 18.55
CA GLU A 554 12.19 0.91 18.15
C GLU A 554 11.43 0.20 17.03
N PRO A 555 10.08 0.20 17.07
CA PRO A 555 9.28 -0.39 16.02
C PRO A 555 9.33 0.45 14.75
N LYS A 556 9.35 -0.23 13.61
CA LYS A 556 9.37 0.39 12.29
C LYS A 556 8.24 -0.14 11.44
N LEU A 557 7.86 0.60 10.42
CA LEU A 557 6.85 0.19 9.45
C LEU A 557 7.54 -0.13 8.13
N ILE A 558 7.31 -1.31 7.59
CA ILE A 558 7.72 -1.63 6.21
C ILE A 558 6.48 -1.56 5.34
N PHE A 559 6.56 -0.82 4.24
CA PHE A 559 5.46 -0.71 3.31
C PHE A 559 5.95 -0.79 1.87
N THR A 560 5.12 -1.36 1.00
CA THR A 560 5.37 -1.42 -0.43
C THR A 560 4.72 -0.24 -1.12
N ASN A 561 5.38 0.18 -2.18
CA ASN A 561 4.78 0.89 -3.28
C ASN A 561 5.03 0.05 -4.53
N ARG A 562 4.32 0.34 -5.62
CA ARG A 562 4.49 -0.29 -6.93
C ARG A 562 5.96 -0.50 -7.33
N TYR A 563 6.82 0.49 -7.08
CA TYR A 563 8.20 0.51 -7.57
C TYR A 563 9.29 0.25 -6.51
N TYR A 564 8.97 0.30 -5.21
CA TYR A 564 9.96 0.20 -4.14
C TYR A 564 9.36 -0.29 -2.82
N ILE A 565 10.23 -0.75 -1.92
CA ILE A 565 9.92 -1.08 -0.53
C ILE A 565 10.70 -0.12 0.36
N ARG A 566 10.02 0.49 1.33
CA ARG A 566 10.62 1.42 2.30
C ARG A 566 10.36 0.99 3.72
N GLU A 567 11.33 1.30 4.56
CA GLU A 567 11.22 1.25 6.01
C GLU A 567 10.95 2.67 6.53
N LEU A 568 9.99 2.82 7.40
CA LEU A 568 9.50 4.08 7.95
C LEU A 568 9.56 4.00 9.48
N ASP A 569 10.33 4.90 10.08
CA ASP A 569 10.34 5.08 11.52
C ASP A 569 9.06 5.82 11.97
N LEU A 570 8.65 5.63 13.23
CA LEU A 570 7.48 6.32 13.79
C LEU A 570 7.59 7.85 13.83
N ASN A 571 8.79 8.40 13.61
CA ASN A 571 9.06 9.83 13.52
C ASN A 571 8.91 10.40 12.10
N GLY A 572 8.54 9.56 11.12
CA GLY A 572 8.36 9.96 9.71
C GLY A 572 9.63 9.90 8.85
N HIS A 573 10.76 9.42 9.40
CA HIS A 573 11.98 9.19 8.61
C HIS A 573 11.85 7.91 7.80
N ASN A 574 12.19 7.96 6.51
CA ASN A 574 12.08 6.82 5.60
C ASN A 574 13.42 6.42 4.98
N VAL A 575 13.65 5.11 4.89
CA VAL A 575 14.84 4.49 4.31
C VAL A 575 14.42 3.54 3.20
N LEU A 576 15.14 3.57 2.08
CA LEU A 576 14.89 2.71 0.93
C LEU A 576 15.50 1.33 1.17
N VAL A 577 14.68 0.28 1.03
CA VAL A 577 15.09 -1.12 1.24
C VAL A 577 15.28 -1.85 -0.08
N ALA A 578 14.31 -1.73 -0.99
CA ALA A 578 14.37 -2.31 -2.33
C ALA A 578 13.80 -1.30 -3.34
N HIS A 579 14.37 -1.25 -4.55
CA HIS A 579 13.94 -0.33 -5.60
C HIS A 579 13.99 -1.00 -6.98
N ASN A 580 13.50 -0.29 -8.00
CA ASN A 580 13.36 -0.78 -9.38
C ASN A 580 12.50 -2.07 -9.46
N LEU A 581 11.44 -2.11 -8.64
CA LEU A 581 10.44 -3.18 -8.70
C LEU A 581 9.43 -2.85 -9.80
N THR A 582 8.80 -3.87 -10.39
CA THR A 582 7.82 -3.66 -11.46
C THR A 582 6.45 -3.26 -10.89
N ASN A 583 5.90 -4.08 -9.99
CA ASN A 583 4.65 -3.81 -9.29
C ASN A 583 4.55 -4.65 -8.01
N ALA A 584 5.22 -4.18 -6.95
CA ALA A 584 5.16 -4.84 -5.65
C ALA A 584 3.81 -4.57 -4.97
N VAL A 585 3.05 -5.64 -4.68
CA VAL A 585 1.68 -5.56 -4.15
C VAL A 585 1.66 -5.96 -2.67
N ALA A 586 1.81 -7.25 -2.38
CA ALA A 586 1.80 -7.80 -1.01
C ALA A 586 3.22 -7.90 -0.45
N LEU A 587 3.37 -7.77 0.87
CA LEU A 587 4.65 -7.96 1.55
C LEU A 587 4.46 -8.65 2.91
N ASP A 588 5.46 -9.41 3.35
CA ASP A 588 5.58 -9.82 4.75
C ASP A 588 7.06 -10.10 5.05
N TYR A 589 7.41 -10.33 6.31
CA TYR A 589 8.79 -10.47 6.73
C TYR A 589 9.02 -11.67 7.65
N ASP A 590 10.28 -12.04 7.81
CA ASP A 590 10.75 -12.98 8.82
C ASP A 590 11.83 -12.29 9.67
N TRP A 591 11.50 -12.02 10.92
CA TRP A 591 12.40 -11.37 11.86
C TRP A 591 13.63 -12.24 12.19
N ALA A 592 13.47 -13.56 12.24
CA ALA A 592 14.54 -14.45 12.69
C ALA A 592 15.72 -14.48 11.72
N GLU A 593 15.44 -14.51 10.41
CA GLU A 593 16.46 -14.48 9.36
C GLU A 593 16.67 -13.08 8.74
N GLN A 594 15.91 -12.07 9.19
CA GLN A 594 15.94 -10.71 8.64
C GLN A 594 15.69 -10.73 7.12
N CYS A 595 14.61 -11.40 6.71
CA CYS A 595 14.19 -11.53 5.32
C CYS A 595 12.86 -10.82 5.07
N ILE A 596 12.70 -10.26 3.87
CA ILE A 596 11.45 -9.68 3.37
C ILE A 596 11.01 -10.48 2.15
N TYR A 597 9.71 -10.77 2.09
CA TYR A 597 9.04 -11.48 1.01
C TYR A 597 8.01 -10.54 0.41
N TRP A 598 7.91 -10.52 -0.91
CA TRP A 598 6.88 -9.72 -1.58
C TRP A 598 6.42 -10.38 -2.87
N SER A 599 5.20 -10.03 -3.27
CA SER A 599 4.66 -10.38 -4.58
C SER A 599 4.84 -9.24 -5.57
N ASP A 600 5.21 -9.59 -6.79
CA ASP A 600 5.40 -8.69 -7.91
C ASP A 600 4.43 -9.11 -9.03
N VAL A 601 3.39 -8.29 -9.25
CA VAL A 601 2.22 -8.66 -10.04
C VAL A 601 2.21 -7.92 -11.38
N THR A 602 2.41 -8.62 -12.49
CA THR A 602 2.44 -8.01 -13.83
C THR A 602 1.54 -8.75 -14.82
N ALA A 603 1.10 -8.07 -15.88
CA ALA A 603 0.24 -8.68 -16.92
C ALA A 603 0.94 -9.82 -17.69
N LEU A 604 2.28 -9.83 -17.75
CA LEU A 604 3.08 -10.82 -18.47
C LEU A 604 3.52 -12.01 -17.61
N GLY A 605 3.33 -11.92 -16.29
CA GLY A 605 3.69 -12.97 -15.34
C GLY A 605 3.98 -12.41 -13.94
N SER A 606 3.43 -13.07 -12.93
CA SER A 606 3.61 -12.68 -11.53
C SER A 606 4.67 -13.53 -10.85
N SER A 607 5.35 -12.95 -9.86
CA SER A 607 6.39 -13.65 -9.12
C SER A 607 6.41 -13.31 -7.64
N ILE A 608 6.81 -14.27 -6.81
CA ILE A 608 7.07 -14.05 -5.39
C ILE A 608 8.58 -14.06 -5.18
N LYS A 609 9.08 -13.00 -4.55
CA LYS A 609 10.52 -12.72 -4.37
C LYS A 609 10.87 -12.66 -2.88
N ARG A 610 12.15 -12.89 -2.58
CA ARG A 610 12.75 -12.86 -1.24
C ARG A 610 14.05 -12.07 -1.24
N LEU A 611 14.25 -11.24 -0.22
CA LEU A 611 15.50 -10.53 0.06
C LEU A 611 15.89 -10.78 1.52
N CYS A 612 17.12 -11.21 1.78
CA CYS A 612 17.60 -11.53 3.13
C CYS A 612 18.91 -10.82 3.42
N GLY A 613 19.01 -10.18 4.59
CA GLY A 613 20.18 -9.38 4.95
C GLY A 613 20.26 -8.12 4.10
N PHE A 614 19.88 -6.98 4.68
CA PHE A 614 19.77 -5.64 4.08
C PHE A 614 21.08 -5.04 3.49
N ALA A 615 22.07 -5.88 3.18
CA ALA A 615 23.35 -5.51 2.59
C ALA A 615 23.43 -6.05 1.16
N ASP A 616 23.23 -5.20 0.15
CA ASP A 616 23.55 -5.36 -1.29
C ASP A 616 23.40 -6.76 -1.94
N THR A 617 22.59 -7.64 -1.36
CA THR A 617 22.34 -8.97 -1.88
C THR A 617 21.25 -8.88 -2.92
N PRO A 618 21.44 -9.49 -4.11
CA PRO A 618 20.37 -9.54 -5.10
C PRO A 618 19.21 -10.36 -4.55
N TYR A 619 17.98 -9.90 -4.83
CA TYR A 619 16.78 -10.63 -4.46
C TYR A 619 16.67 -11.96 -5.23
N GLN A 620 16.06 -12.95 -4.58
CA GLN A 620 15.82 -14.28 -5.15
C GLN A 620 14.35 -14.42 -5.56
N VAL A 621 14.11 -14.93 -6.77
CA VAL A 621 12.76 -15.34 -7.22
C VAL A 621 12.47 -16.74 -6.67
N LEU A 622 11.40 -16.88 -5.88
CA LEU A 622 10.97 -18.15 -5.31
C LEU A 622 9.99 -18.87 -6.22
N HIS A 623 8.93 -18.15 -6.65
CA HIS A 623 7.87 -18.66 -7.50
C HIS A 623 7.60 -17.69 -8.64
N SER A 624 7.37 -18.20 -9.84
CA SER A 624 7.04 -17.40 -11.03
C SER A 624 6.16 -18.16 -12.01
N ALA A 625 6.32 -19.48 -12.09
CA ALA A 625 5.43 -20.34 -12.85
C ALA A 625 4.05 -20.43 -12.15
N THR A 626 2.98 -20.36 -12.96
CA THR A 626 1.57 -20.55 -12.57
C THR A 626 0.97 -19.51 -11.62
N LEU A 627 1.67 -18.45 -11.24
CA LEU A 627 1.06 -17.35 -10.48
C LEU A 627 0.33 -16.39 -11.42
N GLN A 628 -0.85 -15.93 -11.02
CA GLN A 628 -1.60 -14.89 -11.74
C GLN A 628 -1.60 -13.59 -10.97
N ASN A 629 -2.26 -13.53 -9.82
CA ASN A 629 -2.41 -12.30 -9.03
C ASN A 629 -2.29 -12.59 -7.52
N PRO A 630 -1.06 -12.84 -7.02
CA PRO A 630 -0.81 -12.99 -5.59
C PRO A 630 -0.95 -11.65 -4.84
N ASP A 631 -2.16 -11.34 -4.40
CA ASP A 631 -2.53 -10.05 -3.80
C ASP A 631 -2.34 -10.00 -2.27
N GLY A 632 -2.13 -11.15 -1.62
CA GLY A 632 -1.87 -11.25 -0.18
C GLY A 632 -0.85 -12.33 0.14
N LEU A 633 0.02 -12.04 1.12
CA LEU A 633 1.15 -12.89 1.50
C LEU A 633 1.30 -12.89 3.02
N ALA A 634 1.55 -14.07 3.60
CA ALA A 634 1.79 -14.21 5.03
C ALA A 634 2.85 -15.27 5.33
N VAL A 635 3.75 -14.96 6.25
CA VAL A 635 4.88 -15.79 6.67
C VAL A 635 4.56 -16.49 7.98
N ASP A 636 4.71 -17.81 7.99
CA ASP A 636 4.73 -18.59 9.22
C ASP A 636 6.17 -18.70 9.74
N TRP A 637 6.50 -17.82 10.69
CA TRP A 637 7.81 -17.79 11.33
C TRP A 637 8.07 -18.99 12.25
N VAL A 638 7.04 -19.75 12.65
CA VAL A 638 7.14 -20.92 13.54
C VAL A 638 7.44 -22.19 12.74
N SER A 639 6.63 -22.52 11.73
CA SER A 639 6.82 -23.73 10.91
C SER A 639 7.70 -23.53 9.67
N ARG A 640 8.12 -22.28 9.42
CA ARG A 640 9.00 -21.86 8.31
C ARG A 640 8.35 -22.10 6.94
N ASN A 641 7.09 -21.69 6.80
CA ASN A 641 6.30 -21.81 5.58
C ASN A 641 5.80 -20.43 5.12
N LEU A 642 5.53 -20.30 3.82
CA LEU A 642 5.01 -19.11 3.17
C LEU A 642 3.62 -19.40 2.62
N TYR A 643 2.65 -18.56 2.95
CA TYR A 643 1.26 -18.65 2.51
C TYR A 643 0.91 -17.44 1.64
N TRP A 644 0.10 -17.63 0.61
CA TRP A 644 -0.42 -16.52 -0.19
C TRP A 644 -1.81 -16.87 -0.74
N CYS A 645 -2.55 -15.83 -1.08
CA CYS A 645 -3.78 -15.94 -1.86
C CYS A 645 -3.54 -15.42 -3.27
N ASP A 646 -3.96 -16.20 -4.26
CA ASP A 646 -3.95 -15.81 -5.67
C ASP A 646 -5.38 -15.51 -6.10
N LYS A 647 -5.60 -14.24 -6.40
CA LYS A 647 -6.86 -13.68 -6.88
C LYS A 647 -7.24 -14.26 -8.25
N GLY A 648 -6.30 -14.37 -9.17
CA GLY A 648 -6.58 -14.81 -10.54
C GLY A 648 -6.92 -16.30 -10.65
N LEU A 649 -6.46 -17.09 -9.67
CA LEU A 649 -6.70 -18.53 -9.63
C LEU A 649 -7.74 -18.98 -8.61
N ASP A 650 -8.27 -18.08 -7.78
CA ASP A 650 -9.16 -18.42 -6.66
C ASP A 650 -8.57 -19.47 -5.71
N THR A 651 -7.29 -19.30 -5.34
CA THR A 651 -6.59 -20.27 -4.48
C THR A 651 -5.86 -19.65 -3.31
N ILE A 652 -5.76 -20.43 -2.23
CA ILE A 652 -4.82 -20.20 -1.13
C ILE A 652 -3.79 -21.32 -1.17
N GLU A 653 -2.52 -20.94 -1.19
CA GLU A 653 -1.41 -21.85 -1.41
C GLU A 653 -0.35 -21.74 -0.31
N VAL A 654 0.48 -22.77 -0.20
CA VAL A 654 1.58 -22.83 0.75
C VAL A 654 2.85 -23.38 0.10
N SER A 655 4.00 -22.88 0.56
CA SER A 655 5.31 -23.45 0.25
C SER A 655 6.29 -23.31 1.42
N LYS A 656 7.47 -23.91 1.35
CA LYS A 656 8.55 -23.57 2.29
C LYS A 656 9.06 -22.16 2.00
N LEU A 657 9.63 -21.50 3.02
CA LEU A 657 10.25 -20.17 2.87
C LEU A 657 11.39 -20.13 1.81
N ASP A 658 11.99 -21.28 1.49
CA ASP A 658 12.98 -21.42 0.42
C ASP A 658 12.38 -21.54 -1.00
N GLY A 659 11.05 -21.50 -1.14
CA GLY A 659 10.34 -21.76 -2.40
C GLY A 659 10.20 -23.24 -2.76
N ARG A 660 10.77 -24.15 -1.96
CA ARG A 660 10.62 -25.60 -2.17
C ARG A 660 9.25 -26.10 -1.70
N TYR A 661 8.77 -27.17 -2.33
CA TYR A 661 7.53 -27.89 -1.97
C TYR A 661 6.30 -26.98 -1.93
N ARG A 662 5.70 -26.73 -3.10
CA ARG A 662 4.45 -25.96 -3.23
C ARG A 662 3.23 -26.88 -3.19
N LYS A 663 2.16 -26.42 -2.54
CA LYS A 663 0.86 -27.11 -2.47
C LYS A 663 -0.28 -26.09 -2.47
N VAL A 664 -1.31 -26.35 -3.26
CA VAL A 664 -2.61 -25.66 -3.17
C VAL A 664 -3.40 -26.21 -1.96
N LEU A 665 -3.78 -25.34 -1.02
CA LEU A 665 -4.50 -25.72 0.20
C LEU A 665 -6.01 -25.60 0.04
N ILE A 666 -6.48 -24.45 -0.44
CA ILE A 666 -7.89 -24.15 -0.64
C ILE A 666 -8.06 -23.69 -2.09
N ASN A 667 -8.99 -24.31 -2.80
CA ASN A 667 -9.37 -23.97 -4.18
C ASN A 667 -10.89 -24.01 -4.39
N THR A 668 -11.67 -23.98 -3.30
CA THR A 668 -13.13 -24.06 -3.34
C THR A 668 -13.75 -22.97 -2.49
N GLY A 669 -14.75 -22.28 -3.05
CA GLY A 669 -15.49 -21.23 -2.36
C GLY A 669 -14.73 -19.90 -2.27
N LEU A 670 -13.70 -19.70 -3.09
CA LEU A 670 -12.97 -18.45 -3.26
C LEU A 670 -13.40 -17.80 -4.59
N GLN A 671 -13.49 -16.48 -4.65
CA GLN A 671 -13.78 -15.73 -5.87
C GLN A 671 -12.85 -14.53 -6.09
N GLU A 672 -12.45 -13.86 -5.01
CA GLU A 672 -11.45 -12.79 -5.08
C GLU A 672 -10.73 -12.66 -3.71
N PRO A 673 -9.91 -13.65 -3.31
CA PRO A 673 -9.20 -13.58 -2.03
C PRO A 673 -8.10 -12.51 -2.07
N ARG A 674 -7.99 -11.69 -1.02
CA ARG A 674 -7.09 -10.52 -1.01
C ARG A 674 -6.11 -10.47 0.16
N ALA A 675 -6.57 -10.22 1.39
CA ALA A 675 -5.69 -10.19 2.54
C ALA A 675 -5.66 -11.56 3.21
N ILE A 676 -4.48 -11.97 3.70
CA ILE A 676 -4.31 -13.19 4.49
C ILE A 676 -3.44 -12.90 5.71
N THR A 677 -3.81 -13.43 6.86
CA THR A 677 -3.04 -13.33 8.10
C THR A 677 -3.08 -14.66 8.85
N LEU A 678 -1.99 -14.97 9.55
CA LEU A 678 -1.78 -16.28 10.17
C LEU A 678 -1.74 -16.13 11.69
N ASP A 679 -2.22 -17.14 12.40
CA ASP A 679 -1.99 -17.32 13.82
C ASP A 679 -1.24 -18.65 14.06
N PRO A 680 0.10 -18.64 13.94
CA PRO A 680 0.92 -19.84 14.14
C PRO A 680 0.86 -20.39 15.57
N ARG A 681 0.41 -19.60 16.56
CA ARG A 681 0.33 -20.05 17.97
C ARG A 681 -0.81 -21.05 18.15
N ASN A 682 -1.93 -20.80 17.47
CA ASN A 682 -3.13 -21.63 17.54
C ASN A 682 -3.34 -22.50 16.27
N GLY A 683 -2.57 -22.28 15.21
CA GLY A 683 -2.64 -23.07 13.97
C GLY A 683 -3.81 -22.69 13.05
N TYR A 684 -4.22 -21.43 13.06
CA TYR A 684 -5.30 -20.90 12.20
C TYR A 684 -4.78 -19.90 11.16
N MET A 685 -5.50 -19.79 10.06
CA MET A 685 -5.34 -18.74 9.06
C MET A 685 -6.68 -18.05 8.80
N TYR A 686 -6.60 -16.76 8.48
CA TYR A 686 -7.73 -15.90 8.21
C TYR A 686 -7.48 -15.15 6.92
N TRP A 687 -8.53 -14.99 6.10
CA TRP A 687 -8.43 -14.25 4.85
C TRP A 687 -9.68 -13.44 4.58
N THR A 688 -9.56 -12.47 3.70
CA THR A 688 -10.70 -11.72 3.15
C THR A 688 -10.95 -12.14 1.71
N ASP A 689 -12.23 -12.20 1.34
CA ASP A 689 -12.69 -12.40 -0.02
C ASP A 689 -13.73 -11.31 -0.33
N TRP A 690 -13.54 -10.60 -1.44
CA TRP A 690 -14.40 -9.47 -1.85
C TRP A 690 -15.14 -9.74 -3.16
N GLY A 691 -15.27 -11.01 -3.57
CA GLY A 691 -16.04 -11.40 -4.75
C GLY A 691 -17.54 -11.08 -4.62
N ASP A 692 -18.38 -11.75 -5.42
CA ASP A 692 -19.83 -11.47 -5.45
C ASP A 692 -20.51 -11.55 -4.07
N ARG A 693 -19.95 -12.40 -3.20
CA ARG A 693 -20.36 -12.54 -1.80
C ARG A 693 -19.16 -12.25 -0.90
N PRO A 694 -18.98 -11.02 -0.43
CA PRO A 694 -17.82 -10.67 0.39
C PRO A 694 -17.91 -11.34 1.77
N TYR A 695 -16.80 -11.92 2.21
CA TYR A 695 -16.71 -12.58 3.51
C TYR A 695 -15.29 -12.59 4.07
N ILE A 696 -15.19 -12.80 5.39
CA ILE A 696 -13.93 -13.10 6.07
C ILE A 696 -13.93 -14.59 6.42
N GLY A 697 -12.94 -15.32 5.95
CA GLY A 697 -12.79 -16.76 6.13
C GLY A 697 -11.86 -17.11 7.29
N LYS A 698 -12.09 -18.29 7.87
CA LYS A 698 -11.21 -18.92 8.87
C LYS A 698 -11.00 -20.39 8.51
N ALA A 699 -9.76 -20.87 8.61
CA ALA A 699 -9.40 -22.27 8.44
C ALA A 699 -8.16 -22.62 9.29
N GLY A 700 -7.87 -23.91 9.45
CA GLY A 700 -6.56 -24.36 9.93
C GLY A 700 -5.46 -24.05 8.91
N MET A 701 -4.23 -23.88 9.38
CA MET A 701 -3.06 -23.65 8.50
C MET A 701 -2.71 -24.86 7.62
N ASP A 702 -3.34 -26.00 7.85
CA ASP A 702 -3.34 -27.20 7.02
C ASP A 702 -4.45 -27.22 5.95
N GLY A 703 -5.34 -26.21 5.94
CA GLY A 703 -6.54 -26.12 5.10
C GLY A 703 -7.77 -26.79 5.70
N SER A 704 -7.71 -27.35 6.91
CA SER A 704 -8.84 -28.02 7.54
C SER A 704 -9.87 -27.02 8.12
N GLY A 705 -11.13 -27.44 8.22
CA GLY A 705 -12.15 -26.68 8.97
C GLY A 705 -12.51 -25.31 8.39
N GLN A 706 -12.42 -25.14 7.06
CA GLN A 706 -12.85 -23.92 6.37
C GLN A 706 -14.27 -23.52 6.78
N ARG A 707 -14.43 -22.29 7.29
CA ARG A 707 -15.72 -21.69 7.65
C ARG A 707 -15.72 -20.19 7.40
N ILE A 708 -16.91 -19.65 7.15
CA ILE A 708 -17.14 -18.22 7.06
C ILE A 708 -17.25 -17.66 8.48
N LEU A 709 -16.48 -16.62 8.78
CA LEU A 709 -16.42 -15.95 10.08
C LEU A 709 -17.39 -14.76 10.14
N VAL A 710 -17.30 -13.88 9.13
CA VAL A 710 -18.11 -12.68 8.99
C VAL A 710 -18.57 -12.57 7.55
N ASN A 711 -19.86 -12.33 7.35
CA ASN A 711 -20.49 -12.15 6.03
C ASN A 711 -21.50 -10.99 5.98
N ASP A 712 -21.77 -10.35 7.13
CA ASP A 712 -22.74 -9.26 7.22
C ASP A 712 -22.04 -7.90 7.13
N SER A 713 -22.65 -6.91 6.47
CA SER A 713 -22.14 -5.52 6.34
C SER A 713 -20.67 -5.46 5.85
N LEU A 714 -20.36 -6.24 4.81
CA LEU A 714 -19.09 -6.21 4.09
C LEU A 714 -19.35 -5.80 2.65
N GLY A 715 -18.55 -4.89 2.13
CA GLY A 715 -18.50 -4.49 0.74
C GLY A 715 -17.18 -4.96 0.12
N TRP A 716 -16.08 -4.29 0.46
CA TRP A 716 -14.73 -4.62 -0.01
C TRP A 716 -13.76 -4.77 1.16
N PRO A 717 -13.74 -5.95 1.82
CA PRO A 717 -12.81 -6.23 2.92
C PRO A 717 -11.38 -6.36 2.39
N ASN A 718 -10.66 -5.25 2.37
CA ASN A 718 -9.34 -5.18 1.73
C ASN A 718 -8.19 -5.51 2.66
N ALA A 719 -8.30 -5.11 3.92
CA ALA A 719 -7.22 -5.20 4.89
C ALA A 719 -7.59 -6.11 6.06
N LEU A 720 -6.64 -6.88 6.56
CA LEU A 720 -6.84 -7.83 7.66
C LEU A 720 -5.56 -7.96 8.49
N THR A 721 -5.68 -7.87 9.82
CA THR A 721 -4.54 -8.07 10.73
C THR A 721 -4.99 -8.62 12.08
N ILE A 722 -4.09 -9.32 12.75
CA ILE A 722 -4.32 -9.88 14.10
C ILE A 722 -3.50 -9.09 15.12
N SER A 723 -4.15 -8.77 16.24
CA SER A 723 -3.47 -8.37 17.48
C SER A 723 -3.21 -9.64 18.30
N TYR A 724 -1.95 -10.08 18.33
CA TYR A 724 -1.56 -11.31 19.02
C TYR A 724 -1.63 -11.16 20.55
N GLU A 725 -1.54 -9.93 21.05
CA GLU A 725 -1.58 -9.61 22.47
C GLU A 725 -2.98 -9.68 23.08
N THR A 726 -4.04 -9.43 22.29
CA THR A 726 -5.44 -9.48 22.75
C THR A 726 -6.26 -10.61 22.13
N ASP A 727 -5.69 -11.36 21.18
CA ASP A 727 -6.41 -12.38 20.40
C ASP A 727 -7.65 -11.78 19.70
N GLU A 728 -7.42 -10.69 18.98
CA GLU A 728 -8.45 -9.93 18.25
C GLU A 728 -8.09 -9.81 16.77
N LEU A 729 -9.14 -9.83 15.93
CA LEU A 729 -9.04 -9.67 14.48
C LEU A 729 -9.54 -8.28 14.09
N PHE A 730 -8.70 -7.53 13.38
CA PHE A 730 -9.01 -6.22 12.83
C PHE A 730 -9.09 -6.31 11.30
N TRP A 731 -10.09 -5.64 10.72
CA TRP A 731 -10.21 -5.53 9.28
C TRP A 731 -10.74 -4.15 8.89
N ALA A 732 -10.46 -3.78 7.65
CA ALA A 732 -10.97 -2.55 7.05
C ALA A 732 -11.75 -2.87 5.78
N ASP A 733 -12.87 -2.17 5.60
CA ASP A 733 -13.69 -2.24 4.41
C ASP A 733 -13.53 -0.93 3.61
N ALA A 734 -13.09 -1.05 2.36
CA ALA A 734 -12.82 0.09 1.49
C ALA A 734 -14.03 0.57 0.68
N ARG A 735 -15.17 -0.10 0.79
CA ARG A 735 -16.43 0.34 0.17
C ARG A 735 -17.36 0.97 1.19
N GLU A 736 -17.39 0.40 2.38
CA GLU A 736 -18.22 0.87 3.50
C GLU A 736 -17.49 1.89 4.39
N ASP A 737 -16.24 2.25 4.07
CA ASP A 737 -15.42 3.27 4.73
C ASP A 737 -15.34 3.13 6.27
N TYR A 738 -15.05 1.91 6.76
CA TYR A 738 -14.91 1.66 8.19
C TYR A 738 -13.79 0.66 8.54
N ILE A 739 -13.32 0.74 9.79
CA ILE A 739 -12.43 -0.25 10.41
C ILE A 739 -13.15 -0.88 11.59
N ALA A 740 -13.17 -2.21 11.64
CA ALA A 740 -13.83 -2.98 12.70
C ALA A 740 -12.89 -3.97 13.38
N VAL A 741 -13.30 -4.34 14.59
CA VAL A 741 -12.62 -5.32 15.43
C VAL A 741 -13.60 -6.40 15.88
N SER A 742 -13.12 -7.63 16.00
CA SER A 742 -13.85 -8.75 16.61
C SER A 742 -12.87 -9.67 17.34
N ASP A 743 -13.39 -10.61 18.11
CA ASP A 743 -12.57 -11.71 18.63
C ASP A 743 -12.12 -12.63 17.47
N LEU A 744 -11.09 -13.47 17.66
CA LEU A 744 -10.64 -14.43 16.63
C LEU A 744 -11.73 -15.43 16.15
N ASP A 745 -12.86 -15.53 16.86
CA ASP A 745 -14.02 -16.32 16.46
C ASP A 745 -15.16 -15.50 15.83
N GLY A 746 -14.96 -14.20 15.57
CA GLY A 746 -15.94 -13.31 14.94
C GLY A 746 -17.02 -12.77 15.89
N ASN A 747 -16.91 -13.08 17.18
CA ASN A 747 -17.83 -12.59 18.20
C ASN A 747 -17.46 -11.16 18.65
N ASN A 748 -18.40 -10.48 19.32
CA ASN A 748 -18.21 -9.15 19.90
C ASN A 748 -17.69 -8.11 18.89
N ARG A 749 -18.23 -8.14 17.68
CA ARG A 749 -17.89 -7.20 16.61
C ARG A 749 -18.22 -5.76 17.03
N LYS A 750 -17.27 -4.86 16.87
CA LYS A 750 -17.41 -3.41 17.09
C LYS A 750 -16.75 -2.64 15.95
N ILE A 751 -17.43 -1.60 15.47
CA ILE A 751 -16.85 -0.65 14.51
C ILE A 751 -16.07 0.39 15.33
N VAL A 752 -14.79 0.59 14.98
CA VAL A 752 -13.88 1.49 15.70
C VAL A 752 -13.83 2.86 15.04
N LEU A 753 -13.74 2.88 13.71
CA LEU A 753 -13.61 4.09 12.90
C LEU A 753 -14.62 4.01 11.76
N ARG A 754 -15.33 5.12 11.50
CA ARG A 754 -16.26 5.27 10.38
C ARG A 754 -16.20 6.72 9.87
N ARG A 755 -16.25 6.89 8.55
CA ARG A 755 -16.20 8.21 7.89
C ARG A 755 -17.33 9.16 8.32
N GLU A 756 -18.54 8.63 8.46
CA GLU A 756 -19.78 9.41 8.67
C GLU A 756 -19.94 9.99 10.10
N GLY A 757 -18.97 9.78 11.01
CA GLY A 757 -19.06 10.22 12.41
C GLY A 757 -17.83 10.94 12.96
N ASP A 758 -16.73 11.03 12.22
CA ASP A 758 -15.49 11.65 12.71
C ASP A 758 -14.82 12.48 11.61
N SER A 759 -15.08 13.80 11.60
CA SER A 759 -14.64 14.73 10.55
C SER A 759 -13.11 14.84 10.39
N LYS A 760 -12.34 14.18 11.26
CA LYS A 760 -10.86 14.16 11.22
C LYS A 760 -10.27 12.94 10.51
N VAL A 761 -11.06 11.90 10.21
CA VAL A 761 -10.54 10.64 9.67
C VAL A 761 -10.95 10.48 8.20
N MET A 762 -9.96 10.41 7.33
CA MET A 762 -10.13 10.38 5.87
C MET A 762 -10.06 8.94 5.34
N LEU A 763 -11.02 8.09 5.70
CA LEU A 763 -11.12 6.74 5.14
C LEU A 763 -11.75 6.83 3.74
N HIS A 764 -10.95 6.68 2.68
CA HIS A 764 -11.45 6.70 1.30
C HIS A 764 -11.27 5.36 0.62
N HIS A 765 -10.06 4.79 0.69
CA HIS A 765 -9.76 3.53 0.04
C HIS A 765 -8.58 2.82 0.72
N ILE A 766 -8.88 2.17 1.83
CA ILE A 766 -7.90 1.44 2.63
C ILE A 766 -7.45 0.19 1.87
N PHE A 767 -6.14 -0.02 1.78
CA PHE A 767 -5.57 -1.20 1.14
C PHE A 767 -5.09 -2.23 2.16
N ALA A 768 -4.23 -1.84 3.09
CA ALA A 768 -3.67 -2.73 4.11
C ALA A 768 -3.66 -2.05 5.50
N LEU A 769 -3.62 -2.88 6.54
CA LEU A 769 -3.74 -2.48 7.94
C LEU A 769 -2.79 -3.34 8.78
N THR A 770 -2.14 -2.73 9.77
CA THR A 770 -1.32 -3.43 10.75
C THR A 770 -1.48 -2.79 12.13
N VAL A 771 -1.20 -3.55 13.19
CA VAL A 771 -1.42 -3.13 14.59
C VAL A 771 -0.17 -3.33 15.43
N LEU A 772 0.12 -2.36 16.29
CA LEU A 772 1.13 -2.48 17.34
C LEU A 772 0.79 -1.58 18.52
N GLU A 773 0.94 -2.10 19.73
CA GLU A 773 0.67 -1.37 20.98
C GLU A 773 -0.77 -0.84 21.00
N ASP A 774 -0.94 0.48 21.04
CA ASP A 774 -2.24 1.16 21.14
C ASP A 774 -2.75 1.65 19.79
N TYR A 775 -1.97 1.51 18.72
CA TYR A 775 -2.23 2.17 17.45
C TYR A 775 -2.46 1.18 16.30
N LEU A 776 -3.38 1.56 15.43
CA LEU A 776 -3.60 0.98 14.11
C LEU A 776 -2.87 1.83 13.07
N TYR A 777 -2.31 1.18 12.06
CA TYR A 777 -1.60 1.81 10.95
C TYR A 777 -2.18 1.27 9.64
N TRP A 778 -2.51 2.13 8.70
CA TRP A 778 -3.03 1.69 7.39
C TRP A 778 -2.49 2.53 6.25
N THR A 779 -2.65 1.97 5.05
CA THR A 779 -2.35 2.61 3.77
C THR A 779 -3.65 2.98 3.07
N ASP A 780 -3.72 4.19 2.52
CA ASP A 780 -4.87 4.66 1.76
C ASP A 780 -4.43 5.08 0.34
N TRP A 781 -5.20 4.63 -0.66
CA TRP A 781 -4.91 4.86 -2.08
C TRP A 781 -5.32 6.24 -2.59
N GLU A 782 -6.34 6.83 -2.01
CA GLU A 782 -6.91 8.10 -2.44
C GLU A 782 -6.09 9.25 -1.87
N THR A 783 -5.80 9.19 -0.57
CA THR A 783 -4.94 10.17 0.11
C THR A 783 -3.45 9.92 -0.17
N LYS A 784 -3.10 8.74 -0.70
CA LYS A 784 -1.73 8.29 -0.96
C LYS A 784 -0.84 8.47 0.26
N SER A 785 -1.31 8.03 1.41
CA SER A 785 -0.65 8.27 2.69
C SER A 785 -0.61 7.00 3.55
N VAL A 786 0.29 7.03 4.53
CA VAL A 786 0.32 6.08 5.65
C VAL A 786 -0.19 6.82 6.88
N GLU A 787 -1.25 6.32 7.48
CA GLU A 787 -1.95 6.96 8.59
C GLU A 787 -1.94 6.08 9.84
N ARG A 788 -2.16 6.71 10.99
CA ARG A 788 -2.18 6.07 12.29
C ARG A 788 -3.30 6.64 13.15
N CYS A 789 -4.03 5.82 13.89
CA CYS A 789 -5.03 6.20 14.91
C CYS A 789 -4.99 5.24 16.10
N HIS A 790 -5.56 5.63 17.24
CA HIS A 790 -5.73 4.74 18.39
C HIS A 790 -6.73 3.60 18.11
N LYS A 791 -6.36 2.36 18.45
CA LYS A 791 -7.02 1.13 17.99
C LYS A 791 -8.45 0.85 18.49
N TYR A 792 -8.85 1.41 19.64
CA TYR A 792 -10.20 1.23 20.20
C TYR A 792 -11.06 2.50 20.19
N ASN A 793 -10.45 3.65 20.48
CA ASN A 793 -11.18 4.92 20.57
C ASN A 793 -11.28 5.66 19.24
N GLY A 794 -10.45 5.31 18.24
CA GLY A 794 -10.39 6.06 17.00
C GLY A 794 -9.80 7.47 17.13
N THR A 795 -9.28 7.84 18.29
CA THR A 795 -8.70 9.16 18.57
C THR A 795 -7.21 9.23 18.24
N ASP A 796 -6.60 10.42 18.32
CA ASP A 796 -5.14 10.64 18.13
C ASP A 796 -4.63 10.23 16.74
N CYS A 797 -5.42 10.59 15.73
CA CYS A 797 -5.13 10.28 14.33
C CYS A 797 -4.08 11.23 13.75
N SER A 798 -3.07 10.67 13.08
CA SER A 798 -1.96 11.40 12.47
C SER A 798 -1.48 10.74 11.18
N THR A 799 -1.24 11.53 10.14
CA THR A 799 -0.55 11.07 8.92
C THR A 799 0.96 11.00 9.17
N LEU A 800 1.57 9.83 8.95
CA LEU A 800 3.00 9.60 9.19
C LEU A 800 3.85 10.02 7.97
N THR A 801 3.41 9.66 6.78
CA THR A 801 4.06 10.06 5.52
C THR A 801 3.04 10.09 4.40
N THR A 802 3.27 10.93 3.40
CA THR A 802 2.57 10.91 2.12
C THR A 802 3.50 10.38 1.04
N THR A 803 2.94 9.73 0.03
CA THR A 803 3.67 9.10 -1.07
C THR A 803 3.17 9.64 -2.41
N VAL A 804 4.05 9.68 -3.41
CA VAL A 804 3.70 10.15 -4.76
C VAL A 804 2.78 9.17 -5.48
N HIS A 805 3.03 7.88 -5.29
CA HIS A 805 2.22 6.79 -5.83
C HIS A 805 1.46 6.07 -4.70
N ARG A 806 0.46 5.27 -5.07
CA ARG A 806 -0.40 4.55 -4.13
C ARG A 806 0.42 3.58 -3.27
N PRO A 807 0.40 3.72 -1.94
CA PRO A 807 1.00 2.72 -1.06
C PRO A 807 0.15 1.45 -1.10
N MET A 808 0.81 0.30 -1.12
CA MET A 808 0.16 -1.00 -1.20
C MET A 808 0.11 -1.60 0.21
N ASP A 809 0.81 -2.72 0.44
CA ASP A 809 0.78 -3.41 1.72
C ASP A 809 1.66 -2.73 2.80
N ILE A 810 1.36 -2.96 4.07
CA ILE A 810 2.08 -2.40 5.23
C ILE A 810 2.14 -3.38 6.40
N HIS A 811 3.33 -3.54 6.99
CA HIS A 811 3.51 -4.32 8.21
C HIS A 811 4.41 -3.63 9.23
N VAL A 812 4.10 -3.82 10.50
CA VAL A 812 5.01 -3.43 11.59
C VAL A 812 6.17 -4.40 11.66
N TYR A 813 7.38 -3.91 11.43
CA TYR A 813 8.65 -4.62 11.57
C TYR A 813 9.17 -4.54 13.01
N HIS A 814 8.89 -5.58 13.81
CA HIS A 814 9.31 -5.64 15.22
C HIS A 814 9.30 -7.09 15.76
N PRO A 815 10.25 -7.51 16.62
CA PRO A 815 10.32 -8.87 17.17
C PRO A 815 9.07 -9.33 17.93
N LEU A 816 8.36 -8.42 18.61
CA LEU A 816 7.15 -8.78 19.37
C LEU A 816 5.95 -9.15 18.49
N ARG A 817 5.99 -8.87 17.18
CA ARG A 817 4.99 -9.36 16.24
C ARG A 817 5.20 -10.84 15.90
N GLN A 818 6.44 -11.33 16.00
CA GLN A 818 6.84 -12.70 15.66
C GLN A 818 7.50 -13.38 16.87
N VAL A 819 6.77 -13.49 17.97
CA VAL A 819 7.28 -14.11 19.20
C VAL A 819 7.56 -15.60 18.95
N PRO A 820 8.74 -16.12 19.33
CA PRO A 820 9.03 -17.54 19.20
C PRO A 820 8.14 -18.37 20.13
N VAL A 821 7.52 -19.40 19.58
CA VAL A 821 6.65 -20.34 20.32
C VAL A 821 7.51 -21.40 21.00
N ARG A 822 7.31 -21.62 22.31
CA ARG A 822 8.09 -22.57 23.11
C ARG A 822 7.91 -24.03 22.68
N ASP A 823 6.67 -24.41 22.37
CA ASP A 823 6.30 -25.76 21.94
C ASP A 823 5.97 -25.74 20.46
N ASN A 824 6.98 -25.87 19.59
CA ASN A 824 6.79 -25.95 18.15
C ASN A 824 6.64 -27.42 17.72
N PRO A 825 5.43 -27.88 17.31
CA PRO A 825 5.22 -29.26 16.87
C PRO A 825 5.98 -29.59 15.58
N CYS A 826 6.26 -28.60 14.74
CA CYS A 826 6.99 -28.72 13.48
C CYS A 826 8.50 -28.51 13.60
N LEU A 827 9.06 -28.54 14.83
CA LEU A 827 10.51 -28.43 15.03
C LEU A 827 11.23 -29.56 14.25
N HIS A 828 12.24 -29.20 13.47
CA HIS A 828 12.92 -30.12 12.53
C HIS A 828 11.97 -30.86 11.56
N ASN A 829 10.94 -30.17 11.06
CA ASN A 829 9.88 -30.73 10.19
C ASN A 829 9.09 -31.90 10.80
N ALA A 830 9.21 -32.19 12.10
CA ALA A 830 8.50 -33.28 12.79
C ALA A 830 8.62 -34.67 12.14
N GLY A 831 9.66 -34.89 11.33
CA GLY A 831 9.85 -36.10 10.53
C GLY A 831 9.00 -36.20 9.26
N CYS A 832 8.33 -35.12 8.83
CA CYS A 832 7.68 -35.05 7.52
C CYS A 832 8.74 -34.97 6.41
N SER A 833 8.50 -35.66 5.29
CA SER A 833 9.44 -35.62 4.14
C SER A 833 9.50 -34.26 3.43
N THR A 834 8.39 -33.51 3.46
CA THR A 834 8.21 -32.28 2.66
C THR A 834 7.71 -31.12 3.51
N LEU A 835 6.38 -30.94 3.65
CA LEU A 835 5.75 -29.85 4.39
C LEU A 835 5.25 -30.36 5.75
N CYS A 836 5.41 -29.53 6.77
CA CYS A 836 4.80 -29.69 8.09
C CYS A 836 3.91 -28.47 8.31
N LEU A 837 2.60 -28.68 8.39
CA LEU A 837 1.60 -27.63 8.54
C LEU A 837 1.02 -27.71 9.96
N LEU A 838 0.79 -26.55 10.58
CA LEU A 838 0.20 -26.47 11.90
C LEU A 838 -1.32 -26.72 11.82
N THR A 839 -1.86 -27.37 12.85
CA THR A 839 -3.30 -27.71 12.92
C THR A 839 -3.99 -27.00 14.10
N PRO A 840 -5.30 -26.75 14.04
CA PRO A 840 -6.13 -26.03 15.03
C PRO A 840 -6.13 -26.43 16.52
N ASN A 841 -5.28 -27.37 16.98
CA ASN A 841 -5.22 -27.87 18.36
C ASN A 841 -3.77 -28.05 18.86
N HIS A 842 -2.86 -27.15 18.46
CA HIS A 842 -1.41 -27.28 18.71
C HIS A 842 -0.79 -28.59 18.19
N GLY A 843 -1.39 -29.20 17.16
CA GLY A 843 -0.87 -30.36 16.46
C GLY A 843 -0.18 -29.98 15.15
N TYR A 844 0.31 -30.97 14.42
CA TYR A 844 0.81 -30.80 13.06
C TYR A 844 0.29 -31.89 12.12
N GLN A 845 0.28 -31.58 10.82
CA GLN A 845 0.00 -32.53 9.76
C GLN A 845 1.06 -32.43 8.67
N CYS A 846 1.58 -33.58 8.23
CA CYS A 846 2.48 -33.64 7.09
C CYS A 846 1.69 -33.46 5.80
N ALA A 847 2.21 -32.64 4.88
CA ALA A 847 1.59 -32.37 3.60
C ALA A 847 2.58 -32.58 2.44
N CYS A 848 2.06 -33.13 1.35
CA CYS A 848 2.82 -33.40 0.15
C CYS A 848 2.63 -32.30 -0.90
N PRO A 849 3.68 -32.01 -1.69
CA PRO A 849 3.59 -31.07 -2.79
C PRO A 849 2.64 -31.57 -3.88
N GLU A 850 2.31 -30.70 -4.82
CA GLU A 850 1.40 -31.02 -5.91
C GLU A 850 1.83 -32.28 -6.70
N ASN A 851 0.86 -33.13 -7.03
CA ASN A 851 1.03 -34.47 -7.64
C ASN A 851 1.64 -35.56 -6.73
N TYR A 852 1.80 -35.31 -5.43
CA TYR A 852 2.20 -36.31 -4.44
C TYR A 852 1.11 -36.48 -3.39
N VAL A 853 0.92 -37.71 -2.92
CA VAL A 853 0.01 -38.05 -1.81
C VAL A 853 0.79 -38.52 -0.60
N LEU A 854 0.20 -38.30 0.57
CA LEU A 854 0.76 -38.76 1.82
C LEU A 854 0.63 -40.29 1.89
N ASP A 855 1.73 -40.95 2.25
CA ASP A 855 1.81 -42.40 2.39
C ASP A 855 1.09 -42.89 3.66
N GLU A 856 0.92 -44.20 3.82
CA GLU A 856 0.24 -44.81 4.98
C GLU A 856 0.94 -44.50 6.32
N ASP A 857 2.22 -44.12 6.28
CA ASP A 857 3.00 -43.68 7.44
C ASP A 857 2.59 -42.29 7.96
N GLY A 858 1.77 -41.55 7.20
CA GLY A 858 1.33 -40.20 7.52
C GLY A 858 2.45 -39.15 7.50
N LYS A 859 3.61 -39.46 6.91
CA LYS A 859 4.82 -38.61 6.96
C LYS A 859 5.57 -38.50 5.63
N SER A 860 5.60 -39.57 4.85
CA SER A 860 6.28 -39.65 3.56
C SER A 860 5.34 -39.32 2.41
N CYS A 861 5.91 -38.83 1.31
CA CYS A 861 5.15 -38.50 0.11
C CYS A 861 5.47 -39.47 -1.02
N ILE A 862 4.43 -40.10 -1.56
CA ILE A 862 4.50 -40.97 -2.73
C ILE A 862 3.90 -40.25 -3.94
N ALA A 863 4.51 -40.44 -5.12
CA ALA A 863 4.00 -39.83 -6.35
C ALA A 863 2.62 -40.41 -6.68
N GLN A 864 1.64 -39.54 -6.92
CA GLN A 864 0.31 -39.98 -7.33
C GLN A 864 0.33 -40.29 -8.83
N LEU A 865 0.63 -41.53 -9.18
CA LEU A 865 0.45 -42.05 -10.53
C LEU A 865 -1.06 -42.18 -10.80
N TYR A 866 -1.71 -41.10 -11.25
CA TYR A 866 -3.08 -41.19 -11.73
C TYR A 866 -3.12 -42.13 -12.95
N TYR A 867 -3.90 -43.20 -12.80
CA TYR A 867 -4.39 -44.02 -13.90
C TYR A 867 -5.39 -43.19 -14.74
N SER A 868 -4.87 -42.34 -15.61
CA SER A 868 -5.57 -41.91 -16.83
C SER A 868 -4.84 -42.51 -18.02
N THR A 869 -5.33 -43.67 -18.47
CA THR A 869 -5.01 -44.31 -19.76
C THR A 869 -3.53 -44.37 -20.19
N PHE A 870 -2.97 -45.58 -20.01
CA PHE A 870 -1.67 -46.07 -20.53
C PHE A 870 -0.39 -45.55 -19.87
N CYS A 871 -0.02 -46.18 -18.76
CA CYS A 871 1.38 -46.59 -18.56
C CYS A 871 1.46 -47.83 -17.65
N LEU A 872 1.57 -49.01 -18.28
CA LEU A 872 1.94 -50.26 -17.63
C LEU A 872 3.44 -50.23 -17.32
N CYS A 873 3.84 -49.60 -16.22
CA CYS A 873 5.19 -49.80 -15.68
C CYS A 873 5.28 -49.51 -14.18
N GLN A 874 4.60 -50.31 -13.36
CA GLN A 874 5.10 -50.76 -12.05
C GLN A 874 4.05 -51.67 -11.36
N TYR A 875 4.03 -52.93 -11.78
CA TYR A 875 3.47 -54.04 -11.00
C TYR A 875 4.45 -55.24 -11.06
N ILE A 876 5.75 -54.96 -10.92
CA ILE A 876 6.80 -55.98 -10.79
C ILE A 876 7.68 -55.63 -9.59
N GLN A 877 7.14 -55.67 -8.38
CA GLN A 877 7.99 -55.86 -7.17
C GLN A 877 7.33 -56.62 -6.02
N MET A 878 6.09 -57.11 -6.11
CA MET A 878 5.53 -57.85 -4.96
C MET A 878 4.49 -58.94 -5.27
N TYR A 879 4.70 -59.78 -6.29
CA TYR A 879 4.10 -61.13 -6.35
C TYR A 879 5.05 -62.07 -7.11
N SER A 880 6.18 -62.40 -6.49
CA SER A 880 6.83 -63.67 -6.79
C SER A 880 6.00 -64.77 -6.13
N ILE A 881 5.69 -65.82 -6.89
CA ILE A 881 5.00 -67.06 -6.49
C ILE A 881 3.49 -67.00 -6.76
N LEU A 882 3.08 -67.77 -7.79
CA LEU A 882 1.71 -68.08 -8.26
C LEU A 882 1.16 -67.12 -9.32
N VAL A 883 1.49 -67.35 -10.61
CA VAL A 883 0.57 -67.77 -11.68
C VAL A 883 1.39 -67.91 -12.98
N GLU A 884 1.95 -69.10 -13.20
CA GLU A 884 2.59 -69.54 -14.44
C GLU A 884 1.59 -69.88 -15.57
N ASN A 885 0.28 -69.65 -15.41
CA ASN A 885 -0.74 -70.20 -16.31
C ASN A 885 -1.68 -69.18 -16.99
N ALA A 886 -1.50 -67.87 -16.77
CA ALA A 886 -2.33 -66.84 -17.43
C ALA A 886 -1.67 -66.22 -18.68
N ILE A 887 -0.33 -66.23 -18.76
CA ILE A 887 0.43 -65.63 -19.86
C ILE A 887 0.37 -66.47 -21.15
N LEU A 888 0.10 -67.78 -21.03
CA LEU A 888 -0.05 -68.68 -22.18
C LEU A 888 -1.38 -68.54 -22.95
N ARG A 889 -2.34 -67.72 -22.49
CA ARG A 889 -3.65 -67.58 -23.16
C ARG A 889 -3.92 -66.26 -23.88
N MET A 890 -3.06 -65.24 -23.72
CA MET A 890 -3.16 -64.00 -24.52
C MET A 890 -2.24 -63.99 -25.76
N ILE A 891 -1.41 -65.02 -25.94
CA ILE A 891 -0.47 -65.14 -27.08
C ILE A 891 -1.11 -65.81 -28.32
N ALA A 892 -2.39 -66.20 -28.27
CA ALA A 892 -3.01 -66.96 -29.35
C ALA A 892 -3.73 -66.12 -30.43
N GLY A 893 -3.52 -64.80 -30.54
CA GLY A 893 -4.42 -63.98 -31.36
C GLY A 893 -3.95 -62.69 -32.02
N MET A 894 -2.65 -62.36 -32.12
CA MET A 894 -2.22 -61.15 -32.87
C MET A 894 -0.87 -61.32 -33.61
N ASP A 895 -0.78 -60.64 -34.75
CA ASP A 895 0.05 -60.91 -35.93
C ASP A 895 1.56 -60.52 -35.82
N GLN A 896 2.42 -61.24 -36.56
CA GLN A 896 3.89 -61.32 -36.39
C GLN A 896 4.69 -60.05 -36.77
N THR A 897 4.06 -59.01 -37.30
CA THR A 897 4.74 -57.80 -37.81
C THR A 897 4.93 -56.72 -36.73
N ASN A 898 4.05 -56.64 -35.73
CA ASN A 898 4.13 -55.62 -34.67
C ASN A 898 5.17 -55.96 -33.57
N THR A 899 5.66 -57.19 -33.51
CA THR A 899 6.65 -57.63 -32.50
C THR A 899 8.07 -57.17 -32.83
N ARG A 900 8.37 -56.85 -34.09
CA ARG A 900 9.71 -56.44 -34.56
C ARG A 900 9.99 -54.94 -34.41
N ILE A 901 8.96 -54.10 -34.54
CA ILE A 901 9.06 -52.64 -34.40
C ILE A 901 9.43 -52.25 -32.95
N VAL A 902 8.87 -52.98 -31.98
CA VAL A 902 9.17 -52.78 -30.55
C VAL A 902 10.57 -53.29 -30.17
N GLN A 903 11.09 -54.30 -30.85
CA GLN A 903 12.44 -54.83 -30.61
C GLN A 903 13.55 -53.89 -31.14
N ASN A 904 13.32 -53.19 -32.25
CA ASN A 904 14.32 -52.27 -32.81
C ASN A 904 14.40 -50.93 -32.05
N LEU A 905 13.28 -50.42 -31.52
CA LEU A 905 13.27 -49.20 -30.69
C LEU A 905 13.94 -49.40 -29.31
N ILE A 906 13.97 -50.63 -28.81
CA ILE A 906 14.60 -50.96 -27.51
C ILE A 906 16.12 -51.22 -27.68
N ALA A 907 16.61 -51.42 -28.91
CA ALA A 907 18.00 -51.81 -29.15
C ALA A 907 19.03 -50.66 -28.97
N CYS A 908 18.61 -49.39 -28.98
CA CYS A 908 19.52 -48.26 -28.76
C CYS A 908 19.63 -47.79 -27.30
N LEU A 909 18.87 -48.38 -26.35
CA LEU A 909 18.81 -47.88 -24.97
C LEU A 909 19.28 -48.84 -23.88
N VAL A 910 19.59 -50.11 -24.16
CA VAL A 910 20.04 -51.02 -23.10
C VAL A 910 21.09 -52.02 -23.58
N ASN A 911 22.38 -51.61 -23.55
CA ASN A 911 23.43 -52.45 -22.96
C ASN A 911 24.75 -51.72 -22.67
N SER A 912 25.04 -51.61 -21.36
CA SER A 912 26.33 -51.57 -20.66
C SER A 912 27.47 -50.65 -21.13
N SER A 913 27.80 -49.72 -20.22
CA SER A 913 29.16 -49.26 -19.86
C SER A 913 30.02 -48.55 -20.91
N ALA A 914 29.86 -47.23 -21.06
CA ALA A 914 30.95 -46.23 -21.11
C ALA A 914 30.37 -44.83 -21.40
N THR A 915 31.13 -43.81 -21.02
CA THR A 915 30.89 -42.37 -21.10
C THR A 915 30.59 -41.82 -22.51
N ASN A 916 29.34 -41.40 -22.75
CA ASN A 916 28.84 -40.33 -23.65
C ASN A 916 27.48 -40.74 -24.24
N LYS A 917 26.41 -40.00 -23.89
CA LYS A 917 25.06 -40.18 -24.47
C LYS A 917 24.75 -38.99 -25.37
N TYR A 918 24.45 -39.25 -26.64
CA TYR A 918 23.83 -38.29 -27.56
C TYR A 918 22.43 -38.79 -27.92
N CYS A 919 21.44 -37.89 -27.89
CA CYS A 919 20.09 -38.12 -28.43
C CYS A 919 20.04 -37.48 -29.83
N ILE A 920 19.51 -38.20 -30.84
CA ILE A 920 19.32 -37.64 -32.18
C ILE A 920 17.95 -36.97 -32.34
N HIS A 921 17.90 -35.91 -33.13
CA HIS A 921 16.68 -35.12 -33.37
C HIS A 921 15.78 -35.80 -34.43
N PRO A 922 14.45 -35.70 -34.38
CA PRO A 922 13.55 -36.38 -35.33
C PRO A 922 13.78 -36.06 -36.81
N SER A 923 14.35 -34.88 -37.11
CA SER A 923 14.75 -34.47 -38.48
C SER A 923 15.97 -35.21 -39.03
N GLN A 924 16.60 -36.06 -38.21
CA GLN A 924 17.79 -36.84 -38.56
C GLN A 924 17.47 -38.30 -38.89
N LEU A 925 16.20 -38.71 -38.87
CA LEU A 925 15.79 -40.00 -39.42
C LEU A 925 15.65 -39.90 -40.95
N CYS A 926 16.20 -40.88 -41.67
CA CYS A 926 16.09 -41.00 -43.13
C CYS A 926 16.60 -39.75 -43.88
N ASN A 927 17.65 -39.10 -43.35
CA ASN A 927 18.29 -37.94 -43.95
C ASN A 927 19.48 -38.34 -44.85
N GLY A 928 19.77 -39.63 -44.98
CA GLY A 928 20.88 -40.19 -45.76
C GLY A 928 22.24 -40.13 -45.06
N VAL A 929 22.29 -39.72 -43.79
CA VAL A 929 23.47 -39.58 -42.96
C VAL A 929 23.31 -40.48 -41.74
N ASN A 930 24.30 -41.33 -41.48
CA ASN A 930 24.24 -42.28 -40.38
C ASN A 930 24.61 -41.57 -39.05
N ASP A 931 23.61 -41.03 -38.37
CA ASP A 931 23.71 -40.27 -37.12
C ASP A 931 23.67 -41.21 -35.88
N CYS A 932 23.14 -42.44 -36.03
CA CYS A 932 23.28 -43.52 -35.03
C CYS A 932 24.51 -44.40 -35.31
N THR A 933 25.30 -44.75 -34.28
CA THR A 933 26.52 -45.57 -34.49
C THR A 933 26.27 -46.95 -35.11
N ASP A 934 25.03 -47.43 -35.12
CA ASP A 934 24.61 -48.73 -35.64
C ASP A 934 23.86 -48.70 -36.98
N GLY A 935 23.61 -47.53 -37.61
CA GLY A 935 22.94 -47.47 -38.91
C GLY A 935 21.43 -47.58 -38.87
N SER A 936 20.82 -47.55 -37.68
CA SER A 936 19.40 -47.86 -37.49
C SER A 936 18.43 -46.75 -37.92
N ASP A 937 18.91 -45.52 -37.99
CA ASP A 937 18.19 -44.31 -38.39
C ASP A 937 17.91 -44.20 -39.91
N GLU A 938 18.57 -45.03 -40.72
CA GLU A 938 18.52 -44.98 -42.20
C GLU A 938 17.86 -46.21 -42.85
N VAL A 939 17.05 -46.96 -42.10
CA VAL A 939 16.39 -48.20 -42.58
C VAL A 939 14.87 -48.00 -42.73
N ASP A 940 14.29 -48.53 -43.82
CA ASP A 940 12.84 -48.50 -44.16
C ASP A 940 12.22 -47.12 -44.48
N CYS A 941 13.00 -46.21 -45.05
CA CYS A 941 12.56 -44.85 -45.43
C CYS A 941 11.50 -44.74 -46.56
N ASN A 942 11.09 -45.84 -47.19
CA ASN A 942 10.20 -45.83 -48.36
C ASN A 942 8.69 -45.82 -48.04
N GLN A 943 8.27 -45.70 -46.77
CA GLN A 943 6.85 -45.73 -46.38
C GLN A 943 6.25 -44.37 -45.94
N TYR A 944 6.99 -43.26 -46.05
CA TYR A 944 6.54 -41.96 -45.52
C TYR A 944 6.59 -40.85 -46.59
N THR A 945 5.46 -40.58 -47.26
CA THR A 945 5.27 -39.37 -48.07
C THR A 945 3.84 -38.79 -47.93
N CYS A 946 3.59 -37.96 -46.91
CA CYS A 946 2.69 -36.79 -47.03
C CYS A 946 3.53 -35.57 -46.56
N LEU A 947 3.32 -34.40 -47.17
CA LEU A 947 4.06 -33.16 -46.85
C LEU A 947 3.72 -32.61 -45.45
N ASN A 948 4.63 -31.79 -44.90
CA ASN A 948 4.81 -31.35 -43.51
C ASN A 948 3.61 -30.83 -42.68
N THR A 949 2.37 -30.85 -43.17
CA THR A 949 1.21 -30.35 -42.42
C THR A 949 -0.02 -31.27 -42.48
N GLN A 950 0.13 -32.56 -42.83
CA GLN A 950 -1.00 -33.50 -42.90
C GLN A 950 -0.64 -34.91 -42.42
N PHE A 951 -1.59 -35.65 -41.83
CA PHE A 951 -1.41 -37.07 -41.47
C PHE A 951 -2.55 -37.97 -41.98
N LYS A 952 -2.26 -39.27 -42.12
CA LYS A 952 -3.15 -40.27 -42.73
C LYS A 952 -3.57 -41.32 -41.70
N CYS A 953 -4.86 -41.36 -41.36
CA CYS A 953 -5.41 -42.37 -40.44
C CYS A 953 -5.61 -43.73 -41.13
N ARG A 954 -5.31 -44.82 -40.41
CA ARG A 954 -5.30 -46.19 -40.93
C ARG A 954 -6.72 -46.64 -41.34
N GLY A 955 -6.96 -46.79 -42.65
CA GLY A 955 -8.23 -47.26 -43.22
C GLY A 955 -8.86 -46.34 -44.27
N ASN A 956 -8.33 -45.13 -44.49
CA ASN A 956 -8.80 -44.21 -45.53
C ASN A 956 -7.65 -43.79 -46.46
N GLU A 957 -7.89 -43.74 -47.78
CA GLU A 957 -6.85 -43.54 -48.78
C GLU A 957 -6.44 -42.08 -49.03
N ASN A 958 -7.04 -41.08 -48.36
CA ASN A 958 -6.70 -39.66 -48.52
C ASN A 958 -5.99 -39.07 -47.27
N CYS A 959 -4.96 -38.21 -47.46
CA CYS A 959 -4.32 -37.46 -46.36
C CYS A 959 -5.33 -36.39 -45.83
N VAL A 960 -5.42 -36.20 -44.52
CA VAL A 960 -6.26 -35.17 -43.87
C VAL A 960 -5.36 -34.11 -43.25
N ARG A 961 -5.77 -32.85 -43.39
CA ARG A 961 -5.01 -31.68 -42.97
C ARG A 961 -4.96 -31.53 -41.46
#